data_AF-A0A934F1Z4-F1
#
_entry.id   AF-A0A934F1Z4-F1
#
_cell.length_a   1.000
_cell.length_b   1.000
_cell.length_c   1.000
_cell.angle_alpha   90.00
_cell.angle_beta   90.00
_cell.angle_gamma   90.00
#
_symmetry.space_group_name_H-M   'P 1'
#
loop_
_entity.id
_entity.type
_entity.pdbx_description
1 polymer ?
#
loop_
_entity_poly.entity_id
_entity_poly.type
_entity_poly.pdbx_seq_one_letter_code
_entity_poly.pdbx_strand_id
1 'polypeptide(L)'
;MNKAITSFLVAALAAVAAGPKPAPQEVPGGGFQPPAMPTSAGAPVIYEHSAEAGPDETFFIVGEKLSTNLVAWGVSASDPAGQQWLPRVQFLTGGYLAATLPEKAHDGPFVAWVKNAAGASASIVLNAPQPWWCFPNVATADDTVRVFGRNLARRPDNVEAFVYIAQADCAGVWADVEEADKYSIAFSVPEGLAPGDYQVWIHAGAGGEFGWGEPVPLRVTAAMEKEPAVTELPEVVELQRALDAAARRGGGVVKLPEGTFQFSGTLRIPAGVTLSGEEMDKTKLQLVHDPNATFARLGVSGWGHAPGAVHTVGDTMEYALDVPQAGVWTVWLRYATEMSPWKQPGVSGNHALIVDDGEPVPLENLPNTGGFGEFKWSKSAALKLTAGKHKLVWRNVKGGGVSLDAFVFALEPGFVPDEVFARSAGILPAKSPSANKEHRQDAGATLILQAEDCVKFVAKDGALRAGDHAAVWLSGDGASVENLTILGNAQVNIGVAIRSPEQTTWLRNCRVEKVRVADCDGKQAENCGVLATRAEHATVTDNELWGRTPLFISGARQTEFARNRLVSVTRFGGNAEAAILGRCEPIEECVIEDNLIASPRGAEAGGPTARRLLWFSTGHGSITRNWISNNGVEAPHGPGASVGAGQARFGGVAGTDQNVGEMILFEGNHRTAYFGPLAGADATSVTLPKTFPPTPDDRLGSVKREQLARDADNNETPFWPPDADDGTPEPPMGEYYVTVFSGAGQGQTRRVVKRDGERLLLDRPWRVAPAKGSVVAVGTMFYRNLIVGNHTADGMTGVQLWISCVENVIAANTIARQRKPGLFLYANGTTLASSMPRTWNRGISPLFWNVAEGNRVEECSAGALVTSGDAPKLPIEFPRALGNVLRHNSFIRSRTDGVVLVSRKGAAVTGDTSASVAGTVVEFNVVRDAATAYHAAGSSDAIVFRRNHAYFWYPVNTSTNAPVAFAVDESGATAVVEQNSVEGIHGVGEKRIIEVQRAKENGK
;
A
#
# COMPACT_ATOMS: atom_id res chain seq x y z
N MET A 1 -18.72 48.65 -14.28
CA MET A 1 -17.46 47.94 -14.65
C MET A 1 -16.92 47.00 -13.56
N ASN A 2 -17.14 47.22 -12.26
CA ASN A 2 -16.59 46.36 -11.19
C ASN A 2 -17.35 45.06 -10.84
N LYS A 3 -18.44 44.69 -11.54
CA LYS A 3 -19.14 43.40 -11.33
C LYS A 3 -18.82 42.34 -12.38
N ALA A 4 -18.21 42.71 -13.51
CA ALA A 4 -17.83 41.77 -14.57
C ALA A 4 -16.48 41.08 -14.29
N ILE A 5 -15.59 41.73 -13.52
CA ILE A 5 -14.26 41.22 -13.18
C ILE A 5 -14.35 40.10 -12.12
N THR A 6 -15.35 40.14 -11.24
CA THR A 6 -15.55 39.10 -10.21
C THR A 6 -16.13 37.80 -10.76
N SER A 7 -16.89 37.86 -11.87
CA SER A 7 -17.46 36.67 -12.53
C SER A 7 -16.42 35.90 -13.36
N PHE A 8 -15.38 36.57 -13.86
CA PHE A 8 -14.28 35.93 -14.59
C PHE A 8 -13.27 35.26 -13.65
N LEU A 9 -13.07 35.79 -12.44
CA LEU A 9 -12.17 35.18 -11.45
C LEU A 9 -12.73 33.88 -10.85
N VAL A 10 -14.04 33.71 -10.72
CA VAL A 10 -14.64 32.48 -10.15
C VAL A 10 -14.58 31.30 -11.14
N ALA A 11 -14.59 31.56 -12.45
CA ALA A 11 -14.36 30.53 -13.47
C ALA A 11 -12.87 30.17 -13.63
N ALA A 12 -11.96 31.15 -13.42
CA ALA A 12 -10.51 30.93 -13.48
C ALA A 12 -9.94 30.22 -12.23
N LEU A 13 -10.64 30.28 -11.08
CA LEU A 13 -10.22 29.62 -9.83
C LEU A 13 -10.50 28.11 -9.77
N ALA A 14 -11.18 27.55 -10.78
CA ALA A 14 -11.29 26.10 -10.97
C ALA A 14 -10.05 25.48 -11.63
N ALA A 15 -9.10 26.30 -12.10
CA ALA A 15 -7.93 25.86 -12.87
C ALA A 15 -6.59 25.95 -12.10
N VAL A 16 -6.55 26.28 -10.81
CA VAL A 16 -5.28 26.62 -10.11
C VAL A 16 -4.58 25.41 -9.48
N ALA A 17 -4.45 24.31 -10.23
CA ALA A 17 -3.47 23.26 -9.94
C ALA A 17 -3.15 22.34 -11.13
N ALA A 18 -3.95 22.40 -12.18
CA ALA A 18 -3.51 22.02 -13.52
C ALA A 18 -2.78 23.22 -14.12
N GLY A 19 -1.68 23.05 -14.85
CA GLY A 19 -1.27 24.07 -15.81
C GLY A 19 -2.44 24.36 -16.78
N PRO A 20 -2.39 25.46 -17.58
CA PRO A 20 -3.37 25.61 -18.65
C PRO A 20 -3.34 24.35 -19.53
N LYS A 21 -4.52 23.83 -19.87
CA LYS A 21 -4.66 22.69 -20.77
C LYS A 21 -3.88 22.96 -22.06
N PRO A 22 -3.30 21.92 -22.70
CA PRO A 22 -2.57 22.08 -23.92
C PRO A 22 -3.51 22.60 -25.02
N ALA A 23 -2.99 23.50 -25.86
CA ALA A 23 -3.70 24.03 -27.03
C ALA A 23 -2.95 23.62 -28.31
N PRO A 24 -2.97 22.32 -28.69
CA PRO A 24 -2.37 21.90 -29.95
C PRO A 24 -3.11 22.54 -31.13
N GLN A 25 -2.43 22.64 -32.27
CA GLN A 25 -3.03 23.19 -33.50
C GLN A 25 -4.27 22.39 -33.95
N GLU A 26 -4.27 21.08 -33.71
CA GLU A 26 -5.40 20.18 -33.94
C GLU A 26 -5.65 19.34 -32.68
N VAL A 27 -6.88 19.39 -32.15
CA VAL A 27 -7.35 18.54 -31.04
C VAL A 27 -8.10 17.35 -31.65
N PRO A 28 -7.83 16.10 -31.23
CA PRO A 28 -8.50 14.92 -31.75
C PRO A 28 -10.02 14.97 -31.58
N GLY A 29 -10.75 14.59 -32.62
CA GLY A 29 -12.20 14.61 -32.65
C GLY A 29 -12.79 15.84 -33.35
N GLY A 30 -14.11 15.81 -33.59
CA GLY A 30 -14.83 16.95 -34.14
C GLY A 30 -14.98 18.09 -33.12
N GLY A 31 -15.79 19.11 -33.46
CA GLY A 31 -16.15 20.13 -32.48
C GLY A 31 -16.79 19.52 -31.23
N PHE A 32 -16.69 20.22 -30.11
CA PHE A 32 -17.45 19.88 -28.91
C PHE A 32 -17.70 21.16 -28.14
N GLN A 33 -18.95 21.62 -28.16
CA GLN A 33 -19.34 22.91 -27.61
C GLN A 33 -20.52 22.74 -26.67
N PRO A 34 -20.28 22.24 -25.44
CA PRO A 34 -21.32 22.17 -24.44
C PRO A 34 -21.86 23.57 -24.14
N PRO A 35 -23.18 23.71 -23.93
CA PRO A 35 -23.77 25.02 -23.67
C PRO A 35 -23.27 25.58 -22.33
N ALA A 36 -23.02 26.90 -22.30
CA ALA A 36 -22.75 27.59 -21.06
C ALA A 36 -23.97 27.53 -20.14
N MET A 37 -23.80 26.96 -18.95
CA MET A 37 -24.84 26.83 -17.93
C MET A 37 -24.43 27.64 -16.70
N PRO A 38 -24.94 28.87 -16.51
CA PRO A 38 -24.49 29.73 -15.42
C PRO A 38 -24.94 29.19 -14.06
N THR A 39 -23.99 29.19 -13.11
CA THR A 39 -24.23 28.87 -11.69
C THR A 39 -24.66 30.13 -10.94
N SER A 40 -25.53 29.97 -9.96
CA SER A 40 -26.01 31.06 -9.09
C SER A 40 -26.07 30.62 -7.63
N ALA A 41 -26.25 31.58 -6.71
CA ALA A 41 -26.47 31.25 -5.30
C ALA A 41 -27.76 30.42 -5.13
N GLY A 42 -27.64 29.28 -4.45
CA GLY A 42 -28.76 28.33 -4.27
C GLY A 42 -28.89 27.28 -5.38
N ALA A 43 -28.08 27.34 -6.43
CA ALA A 43 -27.98 26.27 -7.41
C ALA A 43 -27.46 24.97 -6.77
N PRO A 44 -27.68 23.80 -7.40
CA PRO A 44 -27.18 22.52 -6.88
C PRO A 44 -25.66 22.51 -6.81
N VAL A 45 -25.10 21.83 -5.81
CA VAL A 45 -23.66 21.69 -5.64
C VAL A 45 -23.31 20.21 -5.63
N ILE A 46 -22.46 19.80 -6.57
CA ILE A 46 -21.95 18.43 -6.67
C ILE A 46 -20.59 18.37 -5.97
N TYR A 47 -20.48 17.58 -4.92
CA TYR A 47 -19.26 17.37 -4.15
C TYR A 47 -18.33 16.36 -4.84
N GLU A 48 -18.88 15.19 -5.19
CA GLU A 48 -18.14 14.09 -5.80
C GLU A 48 -19.10 13.20 -6.63
N HIS A 49 -18.54 12.44 -7.58
CA HIS A 49 -19.32 11.63 -8.50
C HIS A 49 -18.57 10.40 -9.02
N SER A 50 -19.30 9.42 -9.56
CA SER A 50 -18.70 8.34 -10.34
C SER A 50 -17.89 8.92 -11.51
N ALA A 51 -16.67 8.43 -11.71
CA ALA A 51 -15.81 8.89 -12.81
C ALA A 51 -16.32 8.47 -14.20
N GLU A 52 -17.09 7.38 -14.26
CA GLU A 52 -17.45 6.74 -15.52
C GLU A 52 -18.88 6.18 -15.55
N ALA A 53 -19.52 6.38 -16.70
CA ALA A 53 -20.76 5.74 -17.12
C ALA A 53 -20.87 5.87 -18.64
N GLY A 54 -20.95 4.75 -19.35
CA GLY A 54 -21.29 4.70 -20.77
C GLY A 54 -22.81 4.84 -21.02
N PRO A 55 -23.24 4.76 -22.29
CA PRO A 55 -24.65 4.66 -22.65
C PRO A 55 -25.32 3.52 -21.88
N ASP A 56 -26.53 3.78 -21.37
CA ASP A 56 -27.27 2.86 -20.51
C ASP A 56 -26.63 2.52 -19.14
N GLU A 57 -25.46 3.07 -18.80
CA GLU A 57 -24.86 2.89 -17.47
C GLU A 57 -25.30 3.97 -16.48
N THR A 58 -25.22 3.63 -15.20
CA THR A 58 -25.63 4.51 -14.10
C THR A 58 -24.40 5.16 -13.46
N PHE A 59 -24.49 6.47 -13.21
CA PHE A 59 -23.53 7.21 -12.40
C PHE A 59 -24.19 7.71 -11.10
N PHE A 60 -23.37 7.86 -10.07
CA PHE A 60 -23.77 8.31 -8.74
C PHE A 60 -23.18 9.69 -8.44
N ILE A 61 -23.94 10.52 -7.73
CA ILE A 61 -23.59 11.90 -7.33
C ILE A 61 -23.84 12.07 -5.84
N VAL A 62 -22.89 12.70 -5.16
CA VAL A 62 -23.03 13.22 -3.79
C VAL A 62 -23.02 14.74 -3.83
N GLY A 63 -23.95 15.39 -3.13
CA GLY A 63 -24.06 16.84 -3.15
C GLY A 63 -25.18 17.42 -2.29
N GLU A 64 -25.45 18.70 -2.49
CA GLU A 64 -26.55 19.41 -1.85
C GLU A 64 -27.44 20.14 -2.87
N LYS A 65 -28.69 20.39 -2.47
CA LYS A 65 -29.70 21.07 -3.31
C LYS A 65 -29.87 20.42 -4.69
N LEU A 66 -29.54 19.13 -4.78
CA LEU A 66 -29.72 18.30 -5.96
C LEU A 66 -31.22 18.25 -6.31
N SER A 67 -31.51 18.01 -7.59
CA SER A 67 -32.87 17.88 -8.09
C SER A 67 -32.94 16.78 -9.15
N THR A 68 -34.16 16.44 -9.57
CA THR A 68 -34.40 15.48 -10.63
C THR A 68 -34.19 16.02 -12.05
N ASN A 69 -33.90 17.32 -12.21
CA ASN A 69 -33.63 17.93 -13.51
C ASN A 69 -32.13 17.83 -13.84
N LEU A 70 -31.77 16.79 -14.59
CA LEU A 70 -30.41 16.48 -15.00
C LEU A 70 -30.27 16.63 -16.52
N VAL A 71 -29.14 17.22 -16.95
CA VAL A 71 -28.80 17.38 -18.36
C VAL A 71 -27.37 16.89 -18.57
N ALA A 72 -27.14 16.11 -19.62
CA ALA A 72 -25.81 15.74 -20.08
C ALA A 72 -25.61 16.24 -21.52
N TRP A 73 -24.41 16.67 -21.86
CA TRP A 73 -23.99 16.98 -23.23
C TRP A 73 -22.94 15.95 -23.64
N GLY A 74 -23.15 15.28 -24.77
CA GLY A 74 -22.26 14.23 -25.25
C GLY A 74 -22.01 14.35 -26.74
N VAL A 75 -21.16 13.46 -27.26
CA VAL A 75 -20.84 13.38 -28.69
C VAL A 75 -22.11 13.06 -29.49
N SER A 76 -22.19 13.56 -30.72
CA SER A 76 -23.31 13.32 -31.63
C SER A 76 -22.81 12.90 -33.01
N ALA A 77 -23.47 11.92 -33.63
CA ALA A 77 -23.20 11.55 -35.02
C ALA A 77 -23.75 12.58 -36.03
N SER A 78 -24.72 13.41 -35.65
CA SER A 78 -25.40 14.35 -36.55
C SER A 78 -24.97 15.80 -36.40
N ASP A 79 -24.42 16.17 -35.24
CA ASP A 79 -23.97 17.53 -34.95
C ASP A 79 -22.53 17.49 -34.41
N PRO A 80 -21.55 18.03 -35.16
CA PRO A 80 -20.17 18.10 -34.71
C PRO A 80 -19.98 19.07 -33.53
N ALA A 81 -21.00 19.74 -32.98
CA ALA A 81 -20.89 20.45 -31.69
C ALA A 81 -21.25 19.58 -30.47
N GLY A 82 -21.81 18.38 -30.71
CA GLY A 82 -22.38 17.51 -29.70
C GLY A 82 -23.89 17.68 -29.55
N GLN A 83 -24.50 16.92 -28.64
CA GLN A 83 -25.95 16.89 -28.44
C GLN A 83 -26.33 16.77 -26.96
N GLN A 84 -27.48 17.35 -26.62
CA GLN A 84 -28.09 17.21 -25.31
C GLN A 84 -28.74 15.82 -25.12
N TRP A 85 -28.42 15.19 -24.01
CA TRP A 85 -29.03 13.99 -23.46
C TRP A 85 -29.73 14.29 -22.14
N LEU A 86 -30.80 13.57 -21.86
CA LEU A 86 -31.56 13.66 -20.61
C LEU A 86 -31.37 12.35 -19.83
N PRO A 87 -30.43 12.29 -18.89
CA PRO A 87 -30.25 11.10 -18.07
C PRO A 87 -31.52 10.83 -17.26
N ARG A 88 -31.84 9.55 -17.08
CA ARG A 88 -32.97 9.14 -16.27
C ARG A 88 -32.54 9.08 -14.81
N VAL A 89 -33.16 9.89 -13.97
CA VAL A 89 -32.93 9.84 -12.52
C VAL A 89 -33.54 8.56 -11.96
N GLN A 90 -32.71 7.76 -11.29
CA GLN A 90 -33.08 6.51 -10.63
C GLN A 90 -33.63 6.78 -9.23
N PHE A 91 -32.95 7.66 -8.49
CA PHE A 91 -33.45 8.21 -7.24
C PHE A 91 -32.76 9.54 -6.91
N LEU A 92 -33.36 10.27 -5.97
CA LEU A 92 -32.77 11.39 -5.26
C LEU A 92 -33.18 11.29 -3.79
N THR A 93 -32.21 11.09 -2.90
CA THR A 93 -32.44 10.94 -1.45
C THR A 93 -31.25 11.47 -0.66
N GLY A 94 -31.48 12.20 0.45
CA GLY A 94 -30.40 12.48 1.42
C GLY A 94 -29.11 13.12 0.89
N GLY A 95 -29.15 13.88 -0.21
CA GLY A 95 -27.93 14.43 -0.86
C GLY A 95 -27.25 13.48 -1.85
N TYR A 96 -27.87 12.34 -2.13
CA TYR A 96 -27.44 11.33 -3.09
C TYR A 96 -28.37 11.29 -4.29
N LEU A 97 -27.80 11.19 -5.49
CA LEU A 97 -28.53 11.05 -6.74
C LEU A 97 -27.86 9.98 -7.60
N ALA A 98 -28.66 9.03 -8.10
CA ALA A 98 -28.23 8.11 -9.14
C ALA A 98 -28.98 8.42 -10.44
N ALA A 99 -28.29 8.42 -11.57
CA ALA A 99 -28.90 8.64 -12.87
C ALA A 99 -28.25 7.77 -13.96
N THR A 100 -29.05 7.34 -14.91
CA THR A 100 -28.63 6.48 -16.02
C THR A 100 -28.58 7.28 -17.32
N LEU A 101 -27.47 7.19 -18.06
CA LEU A 101 -27.36 7.81 -19.38
C LEU A 101 -28.30 7.11 -20.39
N PRO A 102 -28.88 7.83 -21.36
CA PRO A 102 -29.74 7.19 -22.36
C PRO A 102 -28.98 6.12 -23.17
N GLU A 103 -29.60 4.95 -23.40
CA GLU A 103 -29.01 3.85 -24.18
C GLU A 103 -28.60 4.26 -25.61
N LYS A 104 -29.35 5.20 -26.20
CA LYS A 104 -29.07 5.75 -27.53
C LYS A 104 -27.98 6.82 -27.58
N ALA A 105 -27.39 7.19 -26.43
CA ALA A 105 -26.29 8.14 -26.41
C ALA A 105 -25.05 7.55 -27.07
N HIS A 106 -24.22 8.39 -27.69
CA HIS A 106 -22.92 7.95 -28.20
C HIS A 106 -21.92 7.95 -27.05
N ASP A 107 -21.16 6.86 -26.91
CA ASP A 107 -20.13 6.76 -25.87
C ASP A 107 -18.99 7.79 -26.11
N GLY A 108 -18.29 8.14 -25.04
CA GLY A 108 -17.29 9.20 -24.99
C GLY A 108 -17.46 10.10 -23.75
N PRO A 109 -16.77 11.25 -23.70
CA PRO A 109 -16.93 12.20 -22.62
C PRO A 109 -18.34 12.81 -22.58
N PHE A 110 -18.92 12.89 -21.38
CA PHE A 110 -20.18 13.59 -21.13
C PHE A 110 -19.99 14.72 -20.13
N VAL A 111 -20.47 15.91 -20.46
CA VAL A 111 -20.52 17.05 -19.54
C VAL A 111 -21.91 17.12 -18.93
N ALA A 112 -22.04 16.98 -17.62
CA ALA A 112 -23.35 16.88 -16.96
C ALA A 112 -23.56 17.95 -15.88
N TRP A 113 -24.84 18.35 -15.73
CA TRP A 113 -25.31 19.34 -14.77
C TRP A 113 -26.57 18.88 -14.06
N VAL A 114 -26.69 19.23 -12.79
CA VAL A 114 -27.95 19.21 -12.04
C VAL A 114 -28.51 20.62 -12.00
N LYS A 115 -29.80 20.79 -12.28
CA LYS A 115 -30.46 22.10 -12.36
C LYS A 115 -31.56 22.21 -11.32
N ASN A 116 -31.71 23.33 -10.63
CA ASN A 116 -32.91 23.63 -9.86
C ASN A 116 -33.46 25.00 -10.25
N ALA A 117 -34.45 25.52 -9.51
CA ALA A 117 -35.05 26.83 -9.81
C ALA A 117 -34.07 28.01 -9.70
N ALA A 118 -32.97 27.88 -8.94
CA ALA A 118 -31.96 28.92 -8.81
C ALA A 118 -30.97 28.91 -9.98
N GLY A 119 -30.58 27.73 -10.50
CA GLY A 119 -29.63 27.62 -11.60
C GLY A 119 -29.08 26.21 -11.80
N ALA A 120 -27.99 26.09 -12.56
CA ALA A 120 -27.26 24.85 -12.78
C ALA A 120 -26.09 24.69 -11.79
N SER A 121 -25.70 23.46 -11.51
CA SER A 121 -24.45 23.16 -10.80
C SER A 121 -23.22 23.56 -11.61
N ALA A 122 -22.03 23.53 -11.01
CA ALA A 122 -20.81 23.36 -11.81
C ALA A 122 -20.88 22.01 -12.58
N SER A 123 -20.36 21.96 -13.81
CA SER A 123 -20.37 20.75 -14.63
C SER A 123 -19.48 19.66 -14.03
N ILE A 124 -19.93 18.42 -14.07
CA ILE A 124 -19.06 17.24 -13.95
C ILE A 124 -18.74 16.70 -15.34
N VAL A 125 -17.62 16.00 -15.46
CA VAL A 125 -17.25 15.31 -16.70
C VAL A 125 -17.16 13.82 -16.40
N LEU A 126 -17.96 13.03 -17.09
CA LEU A 126 -17.90 11.57 -17.06
C LEU A 126 -17.01 11.10 -18.21
N ASN A 127 -16.30 9.99 -18.00
CA ASN A 127 -15.48 9.31 -19.02
C ASN A 127 -14.30 10.13 -19.57
N ALA A 128 -13.93 11.24 -18.93
CA ALA A 128 -12.66 11.90 -19.23
C ALA A 128 -11.48 10.98 -18.82
N PRO A 129 -10.38 10.96 -19.59
CA PRO A 129 -9.16 10.27 -19.21
C PRO A 129 -8.65 10.77 -17.86
N GLN A 130 -8.19 9.84 -17.04
CA GLN A 130 -7.56 10.12 -15.76
C GLN A 130 -6.22 9.38 -15.71
N PRO A 131 -5.17 9.88 -16.38
CA PRO A 131 -3.83 9.39 -16.10
C PRO A 131 -3.46 9.70 -14.66
N TRP A 132 -2.79 8.75 -14.01
CA TRP A 132 -2.39 8.86 -12.61
C TRP A 132 -0.89 8.94 -12.45
N TRP A 133 -0.14 8.24 -13.30
CA TRP A 133 1.32 8.21 -13.32
C TRP A 133 1.81 7.56 -14.63
N CYS A 134 3.11 7.68 -14.92
CA CYS A 134 3.76 6.94 -16.01
C CYS A 134 5.00 6.19 -15.52
N PHE A 135 5.41 5.17 -16.29
CA PHE A 135 6.59 4.35 -16.06
C PHE A 135 7.32 4.02 -17.38
N PRO A 136 8.65 4.15 -17.42
CA PRO A 136 9.42 4.92 -16.45
C PRO A 136 9.01 6.41 -16.55
N ASN A 137 9.01 7.12 -15.42
CA ASN A 137 8.80 8.58 -15.41
C ASN A 137 10.08 9.38 -15.74
N VAL A 138 11.20 8.68 -15.97
CA VAL A 138 12.45 9.19 -16.51
C VAL A 138 12.80 8.35 -17.73
N ALA A 139 12.88 8.96 -18.90
CA ALA A 139 13.11 8.26 -20.16
C ALA A 139 14.06 9.07 -21.06
N THR A 140 14.60 8.44 -22.09
CA THR A 140 15.33 9.08 -23.19
C THR A 140 14.42 9.19 -24.42
N ALA A 141 14.84 9.93 -25.45
CA ALA A 141 14.13 9.91 -26.73
C ALA A 141 14.11 8.48 -27.28
N ASP A 142 13.02 8.09 -27.95
CA ASP A 142 12.76 6.76 -28.50
C ASP A 142 12.48 5.65 -27.48
N ASP A 143 12.59 5.90 -26.16
CA ASP A 143 12.15 4.94 -25.15
C ASP A 143 10.62 4.80 -25.17
N THR A 144 10.12 3.58 -24.91
CA THR A 144 8.71 3.34 -24.66
C THR A 144 8.34 3.74 -23.22
N VAL A 145 7.32 4.57 -23.07
CA VAL A 145 6.75 4.96 -21.77
C VAL A 145 5.31 4.46 -21.69
N ARG A 146 4.96 3.88 -20.54
CA ARG A 146 3.59 3.46 -20.21
C ARG A 146 2.91 4.46 -19.29
N VAL A 147 1.70 4.88 -19.62
CA VAL A 147 0.84 5.67 -18.74
C VAL A 147 -0.21 4.76 -18.12
N PHE A 148 -0.47 4.92 -16.82
CA PHE A 148 -1.45 4.15 -16.08
C PHE A 148 -2.52 5.04 -15.45
N GLY A 149 -3.76 4.56 -15.44
CA GLY A 149 -4.88 5.32 -14.91
C GLY A 149 -6.24 4.72 -15.26
N ARG A 150 -7.22 5.59 -15.53
CA ARG A 150 -8.60 5.20 -15.85
C ARG A 150 -9.09 5.92 -17.10
N ASN A 151 -9.85 5.22 -17.95
CA ASN A 151 -10.43 5.75 -19.19
C ASN A 151 -9.38 6.34 -20.14
N LEU A 152 -8.24 5.68 -20.27
CA LEU A 152 -7.11 6.22 -21.03
C LEU A 152 -7.35 6.16 -22.54
N ALA A 153 -7.88 5.05 -23.04
CA ALA A 153 -8.22 4.88 -24.45
C ALA A 153 -9.64 5.35 -24.79
N ARG A 154 -9.85 5.67 -26.07
CA ARG A 154 -11.12 6.12 -26.64
C ARG A 154 -12.18 5.02 -26.50
N ARG A 155 -13.35 5.43 -26.00
CA ARG A 155 -14.52 4.56 -25.82
C ARG A 155 -15.28 4.38 -27.15
N PRO A 156 -16.05 3.28 -27.34
CA PRO A 156 -16.31 2.21 -26.37
C PRO A 156 -15.34 1.02 -26.43
N ASP A 157 -14.54 0.88 -27.49
CA ASP A 157 -13.67 -0.27 -27.71
C ASP A 157 -12.36 -0.22 -26.89
N ASN A 158 -11.90 0.98 -26.52
CA ASN A 158 -10.69 1.22 -25.73
C ASN A 158 -9.41 0.73 -26.43
N VAL A 159 -9.35 0.80 -27.76
CA VAL A 159 -8.21 0.30 -28.56
C VAL A 159 -7.39 1.40 -29.23
N GLU A 160 -7.80 2.68 -29.12
CA GLU A 160 -7.09 3.82 -29.69
C GLU A 160 -6.92 4.90 -28.62
N ALA A 161 -5.74 5.52 -28.53
CA ALA A 161 -5.50 6.60 -27.58
C ALA A 161 -4.70 7.74 -28.22
N PHE A 162 -4.69 8.90 -27.55
CA PHE A 162 -4.08 10.13 -28.07
C PHE A 162 -3.20 10.74 -26.98
N VAL A 163 -1.89 10.72 -27.21
CA VAL A 163 -0.88 11.18 -26.25
C VAL A 163 -0.20 12.44 -26.77
N TYR A 164 -0.21 13.50 -25.95
CA TYR A 164 0.43 14.77 -26.28
C TYR A 164 1.46 15.13 -25.21
N ILE A 165 2.67 15.46 -25.63
CA ILE A 165 3.80 15.76 -24.75
C ILE A 165 4.18 17.22 -24.91
N ALA A 166 4.15 17.97 -23.82
CA ALA A 166 4.46 19.40 -23.83
C ALA A 166 5.20 19.82 -22.57
N GLN A 167 6.07 20.83 -22.66
CA GLN A 167 6.50 21.57 -21.48
C GLN A 167 5.36 22.49 -21.03
N ALA A 168 5.34 22.84 -19.74
CA ALA A 168 4.33 23.76 -19.22
C ALA A 168 4.31 25.07 -20.03
N ASP A 169 3.11 25.52 -20.40
CA ASP A 169 2.86 26.73 -21.19
C ASP A 169 3.51 26.76 -22.60
N CYS A 170 4.00 25.63 -23.10
CA CYS A 170 4.63 25.51 -24.42
C CYS A 170 3.77 24.72 -25.41
N ALA A 171 4.01 24.93 -26.71
CA ALA A 171 3.57 23.99 -27.71
C ALA A 171 4.29 22.63 -27.50
N GLY A 172 3.60 21.55 -27.81
CA GLY A 172 4.06 20.18 -27.63
C GLY A 172 3.92 19.39 -28.92
N VAL A 173 4.07 18.07 -28.80
CA VAL A 173 4.06 17.13 -29.91
C VAL A 173 3.14 15.95 -29.60
N TRP A 174 2.47 15.42 -30.63
CA TRP A 174 1.77 14.15 -30.52
C TRP A 174 2.79 13.02 -30.53
N ALA A 175 2.60 12.04 -29.66
CA ALA A 175 3.44 10.84 -29.58
C ALA A 175 2.73 9.66 -30.24
N ASP A 176 3.54 8.76 -30.82
CA ASP A 176 3.05 7.53 -31.42
C ASP A 176 2.66 6.54 -30.32
N VAL A 177 1.41 6.07 -30.37
CA VAL A 177 0.86 5.10 -29.42
C VAL A 177 1.07 3.70 -29.97
N GLU A 178 1.78 2.89 -29.20
CA GLU A 178 2.11 1.49 -29.52
C GLU A 178 0.98 0.55 -29.07
N GLU A 179 0.46 0.77 -27.86
CA GLU A 179 -0.61 -0.02 -27.25
C GLU A 179 -1.58 0.90 -26.50
N ALA A 180 -2.87 0.58 -26.57
CA ALA A 180 -3.93 1.33 -25.90
C ALA A 180 -4.95 0.38 -25.27
N ASP A 181 -5.23 0.61 -23.99
CA ASP A 181 -6.28 -0.03 -23.21
C ASP A 181 -6.94 1.02 -22.29
N LYS A 182 -8.06 0.67 -21.66
CA LYS A 182 -8.79 1.47 -20.69
C LYS A 182 -7.91 1.94 -19.52
N TYR A 183 -6.94 1.14 -19.07
CA TYR A 183 -6.13 1.42 -17.89
C TYR A 183 -4.63 1.62 -18.14
N SER A 184 -4.13 1.28 -19.32
CA SER A 184 -2.71 1.44 -19.70
C SER A 184 -2.58 1.87 -21.15
N ILE A 185 -1.63 2.76 -21.44
CA ILE A 185 -1.21 3.14 -22.80
C ILE A 185 0.31 3.02 -22.85
N ALA A 186 0.86 2.42 -23.89
CA ALA A 186 2.28 2.52 -24.23
C ALA A 186 2.47 3.47 -25.42
N PHE A 187 3.44 4.38 -25.33
CA PHE A 187 3.80 5.30 -26.40
C PHE A 187 5.32 5.46 -26.49
N SER A 188 5.84 5.75 -27.68
CA SER A 188 7.27 6.04 -27.87
C SER A 188 7.53 7.53 -27.60
N VAL A 189 8.56 7.85 -26.81
CA VAL A 189 9.00 9.24 -26.63
C VAL A 189 9.51 9.77 -27.98
N PRO A 190 8.96 10.87 -28.53
CA PRO A 190 9.30 11.34 -29.88
C PRO A 190 10.79 11.57 -30.10
N GLU A 191 11.28 11.16 -31.27
CA GLU A 191 12.66 11.38 -31.70
C GLU A 191 13.01 12.88 -31.64
N GLY A 192 14.22 13.19 -31.17
CA GLY A 192 14.73 14.56 -31.12
C GLY A 192 14.12 15.45 -30.03
N LEU A 193 13.27 14.91 -29.15
CA LEU A 193 12.77 15.63 -27.99
C LEU A 193 13.95 15.98 -27.06
N ALA A 194 14.16 17.29 -26.84
CA ALA A 194 15.29 17.76 -26.05
C ALA A 194 15.15 17.36 -24.56
N PRO A 195 16.26 17.12 -23.84
CA PRO A 195 16.21 16.84 -22.40
C PRO A 195 15.47 17.94 -21.63
N GLY A 196 14.58 17.56 -20.72
CA GLY A 196 13.74 18.49 -19.98
C GLY A 196 12.62 17.82 -19.19
N ASP A 197 11.89 18.62 -18.42
CA ASP A 197 10.67 18.18 -17.73
C ASP A 197 9.46 18.45 -18.63
N TYR A 198 8.67 17.41 -18.88
CA TYR A 198 7.48 17.44 -19.73
C TYR A 198 6.24 17.00 -18.95
N GLN A 199 5.10 17.40 -19.46
CA GLN A 199 3.77 16.94 -19.10
C GLN A 199 3.26 16.03 -20.22
N VAL A 200 2.86 14.82 -19.85
CA VAL A 200 2.18 13.88 -20.73
C VAL A 200 0.68 14.02 -20.52
N TRP A 201 -0.02 14.39 -21.58
CA TRP A 201 -1.46 14.61 -21.61
C TRP A 201 -2.13 13.50 -22.41
N ILE A 202 -3.29 13.05 -21.95
CA ILE A 202 -4.13 12.09 -22.69
C ILE A 202 -5.43 12.76 -23.08
N HIS A 203 -5.81 12.58 -24.34
CA HIS A 203 -7.10 13.02 -24.87
C HIS A 203 -8.00 11.83 -25.24
N ALA A 204 -9.30 11.94 -24.96
CA ALA A 204 -10.29 10.89 -25.19
C ALA A 204 -10.61 10.61 -26.67
N GLY A 205 -9.94 11.28 -27.61
CA GLY A 205 -10.28 11.27 -29.04
C GLY A 205 -11.56 12.03 -29.43
N ALA A 206 -12.31 12.53 -28.44
CA ALA A 206 -13.53 13.32 -28.60
C ALA A 206 -13.75 14.19 -27.36
N GLY A 207 -14.74 15.09 -27.39
CA GLY A 207 -15.08 15.93 -26.24
C GLY A 207 -14.32 17.26 -26.16
N GLY A 208 -13.50 17.60 -27.17
CA GLY A 208 -12.76 18.87 -27.23
C GLY A 208 -12.02 19.17 -25.93
N GLU A 209 -12.15 20.38 -25.38
CA GLU A 209 -11.49 20.73 -24.12
C GLU A 209 -11.86 19.85 -22.92
N PHE A 210 -13.01 19.18 -22.96
CA PHE A 210 -13.49 18.26 -21.91
C PHE A 210 -12.99 16.82 -22.10
N GLY A 211 -12.36 16.52 -23.25
CA GLY A 211 -11.73 15.23 -23.54
C GLY A 211 -10.32 15.08 -22.96
N TRP A 212 -9.72 16.16 -22.44
CA TRP A 212 -8.40 16.13 -21.80
C TRP A 212 -8.48 15.61 -20.37
N GLY A 213 -7.58 14.67 -20.05
CA GLY A 213 -7.21 14.38 -18.67
C GLY A 213 -6.21 15.39 -18.09
N GLU A 214 -5.98 15.31 -16.79
CA GLU A 214 -4.87 16.02 -16.14
C GLU A 214 -3.51 15.46 -16.61
N PRO A 215 -2.41 16.21 -16.56
CA PRO A 215 -1.12 15.71 -17.03
C PRO A 215 -0.43 14.83 -15.99
N VAL A 216 0.45 13.94 -16.46
CA VAL A 216 1.45 13.25 -15.62
C VAL A 216 2.86 13.70 -15.97
N PRO A 217 3.78 13.81 -14.99
CA PRO A 217 5.14 14.28 -15.23
C PRO A 217 6.00 13.21 -15.93
N LEU A 218 6.82 13.64 -16.88
CA LEU A 218 7.86 12.84 -17.54
C LEU A 218 9.15 13.66 -17.64
N ARG A 219 10.26 13.12 -17.13
CA ARG A 219 11.59 13.72 -17.33
C ARG A 219 12.26 13.03 -18.53
N VAL A 220 12.58 13.80 -19.55
CA VAL A 220 13.39 13.35 -20.68
C VAL A 220 14.86 13.67 -20.41
N THR A 221 15.75 12.68 -20.51
CA THR A 221 17.19 12.82 -20.32
C THR A 221 17.95 12.62 -21.64
N ALA A 222 19.20 13.06 -21.67
CA ALA A 222 20.08 12.71 -22.79
C ALA A 222 20.41 11.22 -22.73
N ALA A 223 20.51 10.58 -23.89
CA ALA A 223 21.00 9.21 -23.99
C ALA A 223 22.39 9.10 -23.36
N MET A 224 22.63 8.03 -22.60
CA MET A 224 23.92 7.81 -21.96
C MET A 224 24.94 7.36 -23.01
N GLU A 225 25.88 8.24 -23.39
CA GLU A 225 26.83 8.01 -24.50
C GLU A 225 27.95 6.99 -24.21
N LYS A 226 28.05 6.40 -23.00
CA LYS A 226 29.24 5.65 -22.58
C LYS A 226 28.91 4.20 -22.20
N GLU A 227 29.45 3.26 -22.97
CA GLU A 227 29.45 1.84 -22.58
C GLU A 227 30.21 1.65 -21.26
N PRO A 228 29.65 0.91 -20.30
CA PRO A 228 30.32 0.66 -19.03
C PRO A 228 31.59 -0.17 -19.25
N ALA A 229 32.67 0.16 -18.55
CA ALA A 229 33.90 -0.60 -18.62
C ALA A 229 33.68 -2.04 -18.10
N VAL A 230 33.97 -3.03 -18.94
CA VAL A 230 33.84 -4.46 -18.60
C VAL A 230 35.18 -4.99 -18.09
N THR A 231 35.14 -5.68 -16.95
CA THR A 231 36.27 -6.42 -16.39
C THR A 231 35.92 -7.91 -16.34
N GLU A 232 36.56 -8.72 -17.18
CA GLU A 232 36.42 -10.18 -17.15
C GLU A 232 37.33 -10.79 -16.08
N LEU A 233 36.80 -11.76 -15.33
CA LEU A 233 37.53 -12.46 -14.28
C LEU A 233 37.88 -13.91 -14.68
N PRO A 234 39.09 -14.41 -14.35
CA PRO A 234 39.43 -15.83 -14.50
C PRO A 234 38.70 -16.73 -13.49
N GLU A 235 38.82 -18.06 -13.63
CA GLU A 235 38.10 -19.07 -12.81
C GLU A 235 38.34 -19.00 -11.29
N VAL A 236 39.46 -18.42 -10.82
CA VAL A 236 39.79 -18.29 -9.39
C VAL A 236 40.12 -16.84 -9.05
N VAL A 237 39.22 -16.13 -8.38
CA VAL A 237 39.37 -14.70 -8.02
C VAL A 237 38.74 -14.40 -6.65
N GLU A 238 39.34 -13.45 -5.92
CA GLU A 238 38.65 -12.77 -4.81
C GLU A 238 37.59 -11.79 -5.36
N LEU A 239 36.34 -12.26 -5.48
CA LEU A 239 35.23 -11.51 -6.07
C LEU A 239 35.02 -10.12 -5.46
N GLN A 240 35.06 -10.01 -4.12
CA GLN A 240 34.86 -8.72 -3.44
C GLN A 240 35.90 -7.69 -3.87
N ARG A 241 37.16 -8.10 -4.02
CA ARG A 241 38.25 -7.20 -4.43
C ARG A 241 38.05 -6.67 -5.85
N ALA A 242 37.50 -7.48 -6.75
CA ALA A 242 37.19 -7.07 -8.11
C ALA A 242 36.04 -6.04 -8.16
N LEU A 243 34.97 -6.29 -7.41
CA LEU A 243 33.84 -5.36 -7.26
C LEU A 243 34.31 -4.01 -6.68
N ASP A 244 35.12 -4.04 -5.61
CA ASP A 244 35.68 -2.83 -5.00
C ASP A 244 36.61 -2.08 -5.98
N ALA A 245 37.32 -2.81 -6.84
CA ALA A 245 38.19 -2.20 -7.85
C ALA A 245 37.38 -1.52 -8.96
N ALA A 246 36.25 -2.09 -9.38
CA ALA A 246 35.32 -1.45 -10.30
C ALA A 246 34.72 -0.18 -9.68
N ALA A 247 34.28 -0.25 -8.42
CA ALA A 247 33.77 0.91 -7.69
C ALA A 247 34.79 2.05 -7.59
N ARG A 248 36.06 1.74 -7.29
CA ARG A 248 37.15 2.75 -7.26
C ARG A 248 37.40 3.42 -8.60
N ARG A 249 36.99 2.82 -9.73
CA ARG A 249 37.07 3.41 -11.07
C ARG A 249 35.82 4.20 -11.46
N GLY A 250 34.84 4.34 -10.56
CA GLY A 250 33.57 5.03 -10.80
C GLY A 250 32.44 4.13 -11.28
N GLY A 251 32.58 2.80 -11.17
CA GLY A 251 31.59 1.82 -11.60
C GLY A 251 32.10 0.89 -12.71
N GLY A 252 31.21 0.05 -13.25
CA GLY A 252 31.50 -0.86 -14.36
C GLY A 252 30.96 -2.27 -14.14
N VAL A 253 31.15 -3.13 -15.15
CA VAL A 253 30.68 -4.52 -15.13
C VAL A 253 31.83 -5.45 -14.73
N VAL A 254 31.59 -6.28 -13.72
CA VAL A 254 32.44 -7.44 -13.38
C VAL A 254 31.76 -8.67 -13.98
N LYS A 255 32.35 -9.23 -15.04
CA LYS A 255 31.77 -10.37 -15.77
C LYS A 255 32.42 -11.69 -15.36
N LEU A 256 31.59 -12.67 -15.02
CA LEU A 256 31.97 -14.04 -14.70
C LEU A 256 31.66 -14.96 -15.89
N PRO A 257 32.60 -15.81 -16.34
CA PRO A 257 32.31 -16.80 -17.37
C PRO A 257 31.39 -17.91 -16.84
N GLU A 258 31.08 -18.88 -17.71
CA GLU A 258 30.46 -20.14 -17.31
C GLU A 258 31.31 -20.82 -16.20
N GLY A 259 30.65 -21.36 -15.17
CA GLY A 259 31.33 -22.04 -14.07
C GLY A 259 30.72 -21.79 -12.69
N THR A 260 31.35 -22.36 -11.66
CA THR A 260 30.96 -22.18 -10.25
C THR A 260 32.02 -21.37 -9.51
N PHE A 261 31.62 -20.22 -8.97
CA PHE A 261 32.47 -19.32 -8.20
C PHE A 261 32.06 -19.36 -6.73
N GLN A 262 33.01 -19.70 -5.87
CA GLN A 262 32.79 -19.84 -4.45
C GLN A 262 33.10 -18.54 -3.70
N PHE A 263 32.31 -18.23 -2.66
CA PHE A 263 32.57 -17.12 -1.75
C PHE A 263 32.11 -17.47 -0.33
N SER A 264 32.55 -16.70 0.66
CA SER A 264 32.10 -16.79 2.05
C SER A 264 31.68 -15.41 2.57
N GLY A 265 30.77 -15.38 3.55
CA GLY A 265 30.19 -14.12 4.07
C GLY A 265 29.18 -13.48 3.11
N THR A 266 29.11 -12.16 3.11
CA THR A 266 28.23 -11.38 2.21
C THR A 266 29.06 -10.77 1.08
N LEU A 267 28.63 -10.97 -0.18
CA LEU A 267 29.20 -10.29 -1.33
C LEU A 267 28.53 -8.93 -1.52
N ARG A 268 29.26 -7.84 -1.30
CA ARG A 268 28.75 -6.47 -1.42
C ARG A 268 29.01 -5.91 -2.81
N ILE A 269 27.95 -5.49 -3.49
CA ILE A 269 28.00 -4.78 -4.78
C ILE A 269 27.85 -3.27 -4.50
N PRO A 270 28.89 -2.46 -4.76
CA PRO A 270 28.85 -1.01 -4.54
C PRO A 270 28.06 -0.26 -5.62
N ALA A 271 27.86 1.04 -5.41
CA ALA A 271 27.20 1.92 -6.37
C ALA A 271 27.86 1.88 -7.76
N GLY A 272 27.03 1.86 -8.81
CA GLY A 272 27.44 1.86 -10.22
C GLY A 272 28.15 0.59 -10.70
N VAL A 273 28.16 -0.49 -9.90
CA VAL A 273 28.82 -1.75 -10.26
C VAL A 273 27.77 -2.82 -10.58
N THR A 274 27.99 -3.55 -11.67
CA THR A 274 27.18 -4.70 -12.07
C THR A 274 27.99 -5.98 -11.95
N LEU A 275 27.45 -6.99 -11.28
CA LEU A 275 27.98 -8.35 -11.32
C LEU A 275 27.16 -9.17 -12.34
N SER A 276 27.79 -9.57 -13.44
CA SER A 276 27.12 -10.24 -14.56
C SER A 276 27.70 -11.64 -14.77
N GLY A 277 26.87 -12.66 -14.90
CA GLY A 277 27.29 -13.98 -15.37
C GLY A 277 27.25 -14.11 -16.88
N GLU A 278 27.56 -15.30 -17.39
CA GLU A 278 27.40 -15.60 -18.81
C GLU A 278 25.91 -15.79 -19.15
N GLU A 279 25.24 -16.68 -18.42
CA GLU A 279 23.80 -16.90 -18.47
C GLU A 279 23.32 -17.48 -17.13
N MET A 280 22.03 -17.30 -16.82
CA MET A 280 21.41 -17.71 -15.55
C MET A 280 21.71 -19.16 -15.14
N ASP A 281 21.70 -20.10 -16.09
CA ASP A 281 21.92 -21.53 -15.85
C ASP A 281 23.39 -21.98 -16.00
N LYS A 282 24.26 -21.11 -16.51
CA LYS A 282 25.68 -21.42 -16.81
C LYS A 282 26.64 -20.93 -15.73
N THR A 283 26.33 -19.82 -15.08
CA THR A 283 27.18 -19.21 -14.05
C THR A 283 26.55 -19.34 -12.67
N LYS A 284 27.31 -19.86 -11.69
CA LYS A 284 26.84 -20.07 -10.31
C LYS A 284 27.74 -19.35 -9.31
N LEU A 285 27.16 -18.52 -8.46
CA LEU A 285 27.76 -18.02 -7.23
C LEU A 285 27.32 -18.94 -6.08
N GLN A 286 28.28 -19.62 -5.44
CA GLN A 286 27.99 -20.57 -4.37
C GLN A 286 28.58 -20.11 -3.04
N LEU A 287 27.71 -19.84 -2.07
CA LEU A 287 28.13 -19.55 -0.70
C LEU A 287 28.63 -20.83 -0.03
N VAL A 288 29.92 -20.86 0.28
CA VAL A 288 30.55 -21.95 1.01
C VAL A 288 30.30 -21.77 2.50
N HIS A 289 29.96 -22.86 3.18
CA HIS A 289 29.78 -22.81 4.63
C HIS A 289 31.11 -22.57 5.33
N ASP A 290 31.21 -21.46 6.05
CA ASP A 290 32.39 -21.11 6.85
C ASP A 290 31.93 -20.52 8.19
N PRO A 291 32.18 -21.22 9.32
CA PRO A 291 31.76 -20.76 10.64
C PRO A 291 32.48 -19.48 11.10
N ASN A 292 33.59 -19.10 10.44
CA ASN A 292 34.35 -17.88 10.74
C ASN A 292 34.05 -16.75 9.75
N ALA A 293 33.18 -16.98 8.75
CA ALA A 293 32.82 -15.95 7.79
C ALA A 293 32.11 -14.78 8.49
N THR A 294 32.47 -13.57 8.10
CA THR A 294 31.81 -12.34 8.55
C THR A 294 30.70 -11.99 7.57
N PHE A 295 29.46 -11.91 8.07
CA PHE A 295 28.32 -11.44 7.29
C PHE A 295 28.14 -9.94 7.49
N ALA A 296 27.83 -9.23 6.41
CA ALA A 296 27.62 -7.78 6.48
C ALA A 296 26.32 -7.49 7.23
N ARG A 297 26.36 -6.50 8.12
CA ARG A 297 25.14 -5.93 8.70
C ARG A 297 24.48 -5.02 7.67
N LEU A 298 23.24 -5.33 7.33
CA LEU A 298 22.49 -4.59 6.30
C LEU A 298 21.98 -3.22 6.77
N GLY A 299 22.19 -2.87 8.03
CA GLY A 299 21.85 -1.56 8.60
C GLY A 299 22.88 -1.09 9.61
N VAL A 300 22.94 0.23 9.82
CA VAL A 300 23.73 0.85 10.88
C VAL A 300 23.12 0.58 12.26
N SER A 301 23.97 0.40 13.26
CA SER A 301 23.58 0.29 14.67
C SER A 301 23.10 1.64 15.22
N GLY A 302 22.18 1.62 16.17
CA GLY A 302 21.50 2.82 16.62
C GLY A 302 20.51 2.60 17.76
N TRP A 303 20.04 3.71 18.33
CA TRP A 303 19.24 3.69 19.55
C TRP A 303 17.82 3.16 19.33
N GLY A 304 17.36 2.28 20.22
CA GLY A 304 16.08 1.58 20.07
C GLY A 304 16.16 0.34 19.17
N HIS A 305 17.37 -0.12 18.82
CA HIS A 305 17.61 -1.35 18.06
C HIS A 305 17.98 -2.55 18.94
N ALA A 306 17.80 -2.41 20.26
CA ALA A 306 18.02 -3.44 21.27
C ALA A 306 17.67 -4.87 20.81
N PRO A 307 18.55 -5.87 21.07
CA PRO A 307 18.21 -7.27 20.93
C PRO A 307 16.95 -7.59 21.76
N GLY A 308 15.99 -8.25 21.12
CA GLY A 308 14.68 -8.57 21.70
C GLY A 308 14.62 -9.99 22.25
N ALA A 309 13.64 -10.24 23.12
CA ALA A 309 13.32 -11.56 23.66
C ALA A 309 14.51 -12.31 24.31
N VAL A 310 15.48 -11.59 24.89
CA VAL A 310 16.61 -12.18 25.59
C VAL A 310 16.22 -12.40 27.05
N HIS A 311 15.89 -13.64 27.39
CA HIS A 311 15.26 -13.96 28.68
C HIS A 311 15.60 -15.34 29.25
N THR A 312 16.30 -16.17 28.48
CA THR A 312 16.59 -17.56 28.83
C THR A 312 17.96 -17.66 29.53
N VAL A 313 18.04 -18.52 30.55
CA VAL A 313 19.30 -18.85 31.21
C VAL A 313 20.29 -19.40 30.18
N GLY A 314 21.46 -18.79 30.10
CA GLY A 314 22.52 -19.15 29.16
C GLY A 314 22.57 -18.31 27.89
N ASP A 315 21.61 -17.41 27.66
CA ASP A 315 21.69 -16.45 26.56
C ASP A 315 22.96 -15.59 26.71
N THR A 316 23.69 -15.36 25.61
CA THR A 316 24.95 -14.60 25.61
C THR A 316 25.07 -13.67 24.41
N MET A 317 25.80 -12.57 24.62
CA MET A 317 26.23 -11.65 23.57
C MET A 317 27.71 -11.34 23.77
N GLU A 318 28.50 -11.54 22.72
CA GLU A 318 29.95 -11.26 22.71
C GLU A 318 30.22 -9.98 21.93
N TYR A 319 31.14 -9.16 22.42
CA TYR A 319 31.51 -7.88 21.82
C TYR A 319 33.03 -7.75 21.76
N ALA A 320 33.51 -7.05 20.73
CA ALA A 320 34.89 -6.56 20.69
C ALA A 320 34.94 -5.18 21.33
N LEU A 321 35.81 -4.99 22.32
CA LEU A 321 35.98 -3.73 23.04
C LEU A 321 37.43 -3.26 22.89
N ASP A 322 37.66 -2.06 22.35
CA ASP A 322 38.99 -1.45 22.32
C ASP A 322 39.08 -0.39 23.42
N VAL A 323 39.90 -0.67 24.44
CA VAL A 323 39.99 0.16 25.64
C VAL A 323 41.19 1.10 25.51
N PRO A 324 41.00 2.43 25.50
CA PRO A 324 42.07 3.38 25.20
C PRO A 324 43.07 3.52 26.34
N GLN A 325 42.64 3.28 27.58
CA GLN A 325 43.49 3.34 28.76
C GLN A 325 43.02 2.42 29.89
N ALA A 326 43.98 1.91 30.66
CA ALA A 326 43.70 1.05 31.79
C ALA A 326 43.02 1.83 32.94
N GLY A 327 42.07 1.20 33.62
CA GLY A 327 41.38 1.83 34.75
C GLY A 327 40.17 1.05 35.25
N VAL A 328 39.46 1.64 36.22
CA VAL A 328 38.18 1.11 36.71
C VAL A 328 37.05 1.89 36.03
N TRP A 329 36.37 1.24 35.11
CA TRP A 329 35.33 1.82 34.29
C TRP A 329 33.96 1.52 34.89
N THR A 330 33.20 2.56 35.21
CA THR A 330 31.79 2.44 35.59
C THR A 330 30.97 2.03 34.37
N VAL A 331 30.15 1.00 34.49
CA VAL A 331 29.27 0.54 33.42
C VAL A 331 27.85 1.03 33.67
N TRP A 332 27.38 1.87 32.77
CA TRP A 332 25.99 2.27 32.65
C TRP A 332 25.30 1.46 31.57
N LEU A 333 24.12 0.94 31.87
CA LEU A 333 23.30 0.17 30.96
C LEU A 333 22.02 0.95 30.63
N ARG A 334 21.71 1.13 29.34
CA ARG A 334 20.36 1.51 28.91
C ARG A 334 19.59 0.24 28.58
N TYR A 335 18.52 -0.02 29.31
CA TYR A 335 17.75 -1.26 29.20
C TYR A 335 16.25 -1.01 29.42
N ALA A 336 15.45 -1.97 28.96
CA ALA A 336 14.02 -2.05 29.23
C ALA A 336 13.68 -3.46 29.76
N THR A 337 12.85 -3.52 30.79
CA THR A 337 12.35 -4.78 31.36
C THR A 337 10.99 -4.55 32.04
N GLU A 338 10.13 -5.55 32.00
CA GLU A 338 8.86 -5.56 32.72
C GLU A 338 8.54 -6.96 33.26
N MET A 339 9.02 -7.25 34.46
CA MET A 339 8.85 -8.54 35.12
C MET A 339 7.73 -8.56 36.17
N SER A 340 6.99 -7.46 36.35
CA SER A 340 5.86 -7.40 37.28
C SER A 340 4.77 -8.44 37.00
N PRO A 341 4.45 -8.84 35.75
CA PRO A 341 3.51 -9.93 35.48
C PRO A 341 3.91 -11.27 36.12
N TRP A 342 5.21 -11.47 36.38
CA TRP A 342 5.76 -12.64 37.06
C TRP A 342 6.12 -12.38 38.52
N LYS A 343 5.62 -11.28 39.10
CA LYS A 343 5.84 -10.86 40.49
C LYS A 343 7.32 -10.68 40.86
N GLN A 344 8.16 -10.33 39.89
CA GLN A 344 9.57 -10.02 40.13
C GLN A 344 9.78 -8.50 40.13
N PRO A 345 10.67 -7.97 40.99
CA PRO A 345 10.92 -6.53 41.08
C PRO A 345 11.76 -5.95 39.93
N GLY A 346 12.29 -6.83 39.06
CA GLY A 346 13.22 -6.50 37.99
C GLY A 346 14.18 -7.67 37.73
N VAL A 347 15.34 -7.38 37.15
CA VAL A 347 16.37 -8.36 36.73
C VAL A 347 17.75 -8.09 37.36
N SER A 348 17.80 -7.35 38.48
CA SER A 348 19.06 -7.07 39.20
C SER A 348 19.76 -8.35 39.64
N GLY A 349 21.06 -8.48 39.32
CA GLY A 349 21.87 -9.65 39.67
C GLY A 349 21.54 -10.93 38.89
N ASN A 350 20.68 -10.85 37.86
CA ASN A 350 20.37 -11.97 36.97
C ASN A 350 21.34 -12.09 35.79
N HIS A 351 22.01 -11.00 35.45
CA HIS A 351 22.91 -10.91 34.28
C HIS A 351 24.32 -10.56 34.73
N ALA A 352 25.33 -10.89 33.91
CA ALA A 352 26.71 -10.58 34.20
C ALA A 352 27.49 -10.17 32.96
N LEU A 353 28.56 -9.39 33.17
CA LEU A 353 29.59 -9.09 32.17
C LEU A 353 30.86 -9.88 32.49
N ILE A 354 31.46 -10.47 31.46
CA ILE A 354 32.71 -11.24 31.55
C ILE A 354 33.69 -10.60 30.57
N VAL A 355 34.87 -10.19 31.04
CA VAL A 355 35.92 -9.63 30.20
C VAL A 355 36.97 -10.71 29.96
N ASP A 356 37.29 -10.96 28.70
CA ASP A 356 38.13 -12.03 28.21
C ASP A 356 37.68 -13.39 28.78
N ASP A 357 38.50 -14.01 29.62
CA ASP A 357 38.19 -15.25 30.34
C ASP A 357 38.23 -15.02 31.87
N GLY A 358 37.96 -13.78 32.31
CA GLY A 358 37.95 -13.37 33.71
C GLY A 358 36.67 -13.74 34.47
N GLU A 359 36.59 -13.32 35.74
CA GLU A 359 35.44 -13.59 36.60
C GLU A 359 34.19 -12.81 36.17
N PRO A 360 32.99 -13.43 36.18
CA PRO A 360 31.74 -12.73 35.87
C PRO A 360 31.42 -11.62 36.89
N VAL A 361 31.17 -10.42 36.41
CA VAL A 361 30.73 -9.27 37.21
C VAL A 361 29.21 -9.12 37.09
N PRO A 362 28.42 -9.28 38.16
CA PRO A 362 26.97 -9.16 38.10
C PRO A 362 26.53 -7.73 37.78
N LEU A 363 25.46 -7.61 37.00
CA LEU A 363 24.80 -6.35 36.69
C LEU A 363 23.70 -6.08 37.71
N GLU A 364 23.88 -5.04 38.51
CA GLU A 364 22.97 -4.63 39.58
C GLU A 364 22.12 -3.40 39.20
N ASN A 365 21.20 -3.05 40.08
CA ASN A 365 20.29 -1.89 39.94
C ASN A 365 19.40 -1.94 38.69
N LEU A 366 18.82 -3.11 38.39
CA LEU A 366 17.95 -3.29 37.22
C LEU A 366 16.46 -3.52 37.58
N PRO A 367 15.73 -2.54 38.15
CA PRO A 367 14.29 -2.67 38.44
C PRO A 367 13.42 -2.69 37.16
N ASN A 368 12.12 -3.01 37.32
CA ASN A 368 11.15 -2.87 36.22
C ASN A 368 11.09 -1.42 35.71
N THR A 369 11.06 -1.30 34.39
CA THR A 369 11.11 0.00 33.71
C THR A 369 9.73 0.55 33.31
N GLY A 370 8.70 -0.30 33.25
CA GLY A 370 7.34 0.06 32.85
C GLY A 370 6.89 -0.60 31.53
N GLY A 371 7.80 -1.24 30.80
CA GLY A 371 7.52 -1.97 29.57
C GLY A 371 8.81 -2.46 28.91
N PHE A 372 8.73 -3.47 28.04
CA PHE A 372 9.89 -4.02 27.31
C PHE A 372 10.47 -3.10 26.21
N GLY A 373 9.83 -1.94 25.98
CA GLY A 373 10.34 -0.86 25.12
C GLY A 373 10.59 0.47 25.85
N GLU A 374 10.40 0.51 27.17
CA GLU A 374 10.56 1.73 27.99
C GLU A 374 11.98 1.83 28.53
N PHE A 375 12.93 2.27 27.69
CA PHE A 375 14.35 2.25 28.02
C PHE A 375 14.76 3.28 29.07
N LYS A 376 15.51 2.85 30.09
CA LYS A 376 16.07 3.70 31.16
C LYS A 376 17.56 3.42 31.36
N TRP A 377 18.30 4.44 31.79
CA TRP A 377 19.69 4.32 32.20
C TRP A 377 19.80 3.79 33.64
N SER A 378 20.74 2.87 33.87
CA SER A 378 21.12 2.43 35.21
C SER A 378 22.62 2.20 35.33
N LYS A 379 23.20 2.59 36.48
CA LYS A 379 24.58 2.27 36.84
C LYS A 379 24.62 0.86 37.39
N SER A 380 25.18 -0.07 36.62
CA SER A 380 24.97 -1.50 36.85
C SER A 380 26.21 -2.28 37.23
N ALA A 381 27.42 -1.81 36.91
CA ALA A 381 28.66 -2.48 37.30
C ALA A 381 29.86 -1.52 37.33
N ALA A 382 31.00 -2.05 37.76
CA ALA A 382 32.32 -1.45 37.56
C ALA A 382 33.28 -2.55 37.09
N LEU A 383 34.01 -2.29 36.01
CA LEU A 383 34.97 -3.23 35.41
C LEU A 383 36.38 -2.67 35.50
N LYS A 384 37.34 -3.49 35.91
CA LYS A 384 38.76 -3.15 35.81
C LYS A 384 39.26 -3.63 34.45
N LEU A 385 39.61 -2.70 33.57
CA LEU A 385 40.04 -2.96 32.20
C LEU A 385 41.50 -2.52 32.01
N THR A 386 42.26 -3.25 31.21
CA THR A 386 43.57 -2.82 30.70
C THR A 386 43.40 -2.07 29.38
N ALA A 387 44.43 -1.37 28.91
CA ALA A 387 44.40 -0.76 27.58
C ALA A 387 44.58 -1.83 26.48
N GLY A 388 43.90 -1.68 25.35
CA GLY A 388 43.95 -2.57 24.19
C GLY A 388 42.64 -3.28 23.90
N LYS A 389 42.70 -4.28 22.99
CA LYS A 389 41.54 -5.06 22.56
C LYS A 389 41.15 -6.12 23.58
N HIS A 390 39.87 -6.19 23.89
CA HIS A 390 39.26 -7.11 24.83
C HIS A 390 38.02 -7.76 24.23
N LYS A 391 37.71 -8.98 24.67
CA LYS A 391 36.44 -9.66 24.43
C LYS A 391 35.52 -9.37 25.62
N LEU A 392 34.33 -8.85 25.38
CA LEU A 392 33.32 -8.67 26.43
C LEU A 392 32.14 -9.60 26.18
N VAL A 393 31.71 -10.37 27.17
CA VAL A 393 30.54 -11.24 27.08
C VAL A 393 29.50 -10.81 28.09
N TRP A 394 28.32 -10.42 27.60
CA TRP A 394 27.11 -10.37 28.41
C TRP A 394 26.48 -11.76 28.50
N ARG A 395 26.03 -12.16 29.70
CA ARG A 395 25.38 -13.46 29.93
C ARG A 395 24.15 -13.33 30.80
N ASN A 396 23.07 -13.99 30.40
CA ASN A 396 21.90 -14.22 31.24
C ASN A 396 22.14 -15.43 32.16
N VAL A 397 22.31 -15.20 33.45
CA VAL A 397 22.72 -16.22 34.43
C VAL A 397 21.52 -16.87 35.12
N LYS A 398 20.46 -16.10 35.42
CA LYS A 398 19.31 -16.57 36.21
C LYS A 398 17.96 -16.48 35.48
N GLY A 399 17.96 -16.03 34.22
CA GLY A 399 16.76 -15.76 33.44
C GLY A 399 16.15 -14.39 33.78
N GLY A 400 14.99 -14.11 33.20
CA GLY A 400 14.33 -12.81 33.29
C GLY A 400 14.57 -11.99 32.02
N GLY A 401 13.50 -11.41 31.51
CA GLY A 401 13.54 -10.73 30.21
C GLY A 401 14.15 -9.35 30.30
N VAL A 402 15.04 -9.04 29.37
CA VAL A 402 15.60 -7.69 29.21
C VAL A 402 15.79 -7.36 27.73
N SER A 403 15.53 -6.10 27.39
CA SER A 403 15.98 -5.49 26.14
C SER A 403 17.17 -4.59 26.49
N LEU A 404 18.34 -4.86 25.92
CA LEU A 404 19.56 -4.06 26.16
C LEU A 404 19.73 -3.12 24.97
N ASP A 405 19.89 -1.82 25.19
CA ASP A 405 20.08 -0.89 24.07
C ASP A 405 21.54 -0.49 23.93
N ALA A 406 22.20 -0.11 25.02
CA ALA A 406 23.61 0.23 24.98
C ALA A 406 24.29 0.09 26.35
N PHE A 407 25.61 -0.07 26.30
CA PHE A 407 26.54 0.04 27.41
C PHE A 407 27.37 1.32 27.26
N VAL A 408 27.52 2.06 28.34
CA VAL A 408 28.45 3.17 28.44
C VAL A 408 29.45 2.88 29.54
N PHE A 409 30.72 2.82 29.18
CA PHE A 409 31.83 2.66 30.11
C PHE A 409 32.42 4.03 30.37
N ALA A 410 32.39 4.49 31.60
CA ALA A 410 32.94 5.79 31.97
C ALA A 410 34.05 5.64 32.99
N LEU A 411 35.22 6.22 32.69
CA LEU A 411 36.35 6.23 33.61
C LEU A 411 36.19 7.30 34.70
N GLU A 412 35.48 8.39 34.39
CA GLU A 412 35.19 9.45 35.35
C GLU A 412 34.14 8.97 36.38
N PRO A 413 34.46 8.95 37.69
CA PRO A 413 33.55 8.43 38.71
C PRO A 413 32.20 9.18 38.84
N GLY A 414 32.16 10.45 38.43
CA GLY A 414 30.99 11.33 38.50
C GLY A 414 30.11 11.31 37.25
N PHE A 415 30.50 10.60 36.19
CA PHE A 415 29.75 10.57 34.94
C PHE A 415 28.38 9.89 35.10
N VAL A 416 27.34 10.55 34.59
CA VAL A 416 25.95 10.05 34.50
C VAL A 416 25.45 10.31 33.07
N PRO A 417 25.10 9.28 32.30
CA PRO A 417 24.54 9.47 30.96
C PRO A 417 23.12 10.03 31.06
N ASP A 418 22.86 11.09 30.28
CA ASP A 418 21.54 11.72 30.13
C ASP A 418 21.13 11.79 28.64
N GLU A 419 19.95 12.35 28.36
CA GLU A 419 19.48 12.51 26.98
C GLU A 419 20.32 13.51 26.15
N VAL A 420 21.02 14.44 26.79
CA VAL A 420 21.85 15.45 26.11
C VAL A 420 23.17 14.83 25.65
N PHE A 421 23.80 14.01 26.50
CA PHE A 421 24.92 13.14 26.16
C PHE A 421 24.54 12.21 25.01
N ALA A 422 23.35 11.61 25.09
CA ALA A 422 22.81 10.79 24.01
C ALA A 422 22.65 11.61 22.69
N ARG A 423 22.14 12.83 22.70
CA ARG A 423 22.07 13.63 21.44
C ARG A 423 23.45 14.03 20.90
N SER A 424 24.34 14.48 21.79
CA SER A 424 25.67 15.01 21.40
C SER A 424 26.65 13.95 20.93
N ALA A 425 26.51 12.70 21.40
CA ALA A 425 27.31 11.56 20.94
C ALA A 425 26.82 10.97 19.59
N GLY A 426 25.90 11.64 18.87
CA GLY A 426 25.33 11.14 17.61
C GLY A 426 24.37 9.97 17.78
N ILE A 427 23.83 9.84 18.99
CA ILE A 427 23.13 8.66 19.50
C ILE A 427 21.60 8.84 19.40
N LEU A 428 21.08 10.07 19.57
CA LEU A 428 19.68 10.42 19.27
C LEU A 428 19.62 11.41 18.10
N PRO A 429 18.60 11.34 17.22
CA PRO A 429 18.46 12.31 16.14
C PRO A 429 18.29 13.75 16.69
N ALA A 430 18.95 14.70 16.02
CA ALA A 430 18.86 16.12 16.34
C ALA A 430 17.44 16.63 16.05
N LYS A 431 16.81 17.33 16.98
CA LYS A 431 15.46 17.91 16.78
C LYS A 431 15.46 19.21 15.94
N SER A 432 16.62 19.75 15.55
CA SER A 432 16.77 20.99 14.77
C SER A 432 18.25 21.20 14.37
N PRO A 433 18.58 21.91 13.27
CA PRO A 433 19.96 22.15 12.81
C PRO A 433 20.84 23.01 13.74
N SER A 434 20.34 23.46 14.89
CA SER A 434 21.09 24.34 15.80
C SER A 434 20.86 23.96 17.26
N ALA A 435 21.70 23.06 17.78
CA ALA A 435 21.84 22.87 19.23
C ALA A 435 23.28 22.47 19.59
N ASN A 436 24.03 23.49 20.03
CA ASN A 436 25.11 23.51 21.02
C ASN A 436 26.19 22.42 21.04
N LYS A 437 27.40 22.86 20.65
CA LYS A 437 28.70 22.22 20.81
C LYS A 437 29.23 22.36 22.26
N GLU A 438 28.72 21.59 23.24
CA GLU A 438 29.35 21.62 24.58
C GLU A 438 29.71 20.27 25.22
N HIS A 439 29.44 19.11 24.61
CA HIS A 439 30.04 17.85 25.05
C HIS A 439 30.85 17.25 23.90
N ARG A 440 32.14 17.60 23.84
CA ARG A 440 33.09 16.83 23.03
C ARG A 440 33.26 15.47 23.71
N GLN A 441 33.15 14.40 22.92
CA GLN A 441 33.73 13.11 23.28
C GLN A 441 35.22 13.32 23.54
N ASP A 442 35.64 13.35 24.81
CA ASP A 442 37.02 13.03 25.14
C ASP A 442 37.14 11.50 25.02
N ALA A 443 37.57 11.04 23.85
CA ALA A 443 37.71 9.62 23.48
C ALA A 443 38.60 8.80 24.45
N GLY A 444 39.24 9.43 25.44
CA GLY A 444 39.98 8.76 26.52
C GLY A 444 39.15 8.43 27.77
N ALA A 445 38.00 9.05 28.02
CA ALA A 445 37.27 8.96 29.29
C ALA A 445 35.93 8.20 29.23
N THR A 446 35.41 7.91 28.03
CA THR A 446 34.12 7.22 27.85
C THR A 446 34.13 6.30 26.62
N LEU A 447 33.60 5.08 26.74
CA LEU A 447 33.35 4.14 25.64
C LEU A 447 31.85 3.85 25.54
N ILE A 448 31.37 3.70 24.32
CA ILE A 448 29.96 3.42 24.04
C ILE A 448 29.90 2.18 23.16
N LEU A 449 29.05 1.24 23.55
CA LEU A 449 28.83 -0.01 22.85
C LEU A 449 27.32 -0.22 22.71
N GLN A 450 26.81 -0.26 21.48
CA GLN A 450 25.41 -0.63 21.28
C GLN A 450 25.23 -2.12 21.55
N ALA A 451 24.12 -2.51 22.16
CA ALA A 451 23.91 -3.91 22.52
C ALA A 451 23.70 -4.80 21.28
N GLU A 452 23.17 -4.25 20.20
CA GLU A 452 23.09 -4.95 18.94
C GLU A 452 24.45 -5.12 18.27
N ASP A 453 25.51 -4.36 18.62
CA ASP A 453 26.89 -4.46 18.07
C ASP A 453 27.67 -5.72 18.49
N CYS A 454 26.99 -6.74 19.03
CA CYS A 454 27.63 -7.99 19.37
C CYS A 454 28.20 -8.71 18.12
N VAL A 455 29.45 -9.17 18.23
CA VAL A 455 30.13 -9.99 17.22
C VAL A 455 29.64 -11.42 17.23
N LYS A 456 28.98 -11.85 18.32
CA LYS A 456 28.33 -13.15 18.43
C LYS A 456 27.09 -13.04 19.32
N PHE A 457 25.98 -13.56 18.86
CA PHE A 457 24.71 -13.59 19.58
C PHE A 457 24.22 -15.02 19.69
N VAL A 458 24.06 -15.50 20.93
CA VAL A 458 23.56 -16.86 21.20
C VAL A 458 22.42 -16.72 22.18
N ALA A 459 21.19 -16.75 21.68
CA ALA A 459 20.01 -16.77 22.51
C ALA A 459 19.08 -17.91 22.07
N LYS A 460 18.38 -18.52 23.03
CA LYS A 460 17.41 -19.58 22.72
C LYS A 460 16.20 -19.02 21.96
N ASP A 461 15.65 -17.93 22.49
CA ASP A 461 14.40 -17.31 22.01
C ASP A 461 14.61 -15.84 21.60
N GLY A 462 15.83 -15.32 21.79
CA GLY A 462 16.19 -13.93 21.50
C GLY A 462 16.48 -13.69 20.02
N ALA A 463 16.35 -12.43 19.59
CA ALA A 463 16.65 -12.01 18.23
C ALA A 463 17.37 -10.66 18.19
N LEU A 464 18.33 -10.52 17.27
CA LEU A 464 18.93 -9.24 16.92
C LEU A 464 18.05 -8.52 15.89
N ARG A 465 17.74 -7.24 16.12
CA ARG A 465 17.30 -6.37 15.02
C ARG A 465 18.47 -6.25 14.03
N ALA A 466 18.19 -6.38 12.73
CA ALA A 466 19.21 -6.46 11.67
C ALA A 466 20.15 -7.68 11.75
N GLY A 467 19.73 -8.79 12.38
CA GLY A 467 20.41 -10.09 12.29
C GLY A 467 20.27 -10.79 10.92
N ASP A 468 19.70 -10.10 9.93
CA ASP A 468 19.54 -10.62 8.58
C ASP A 468 20.88 -10.72 7.87
N HIS A 469 21.12 -11.87 7.25
CA HIS A 469 22.31 -12.13 6.48
C HIS A 469 21.93 -12.31 5.01
N ALA A 470 22.52 -11.48 4.15
CA ALA A 470 22.39 -11.59 2.71
C ALA A 470 23.58 -12.34 2.10
N ALA A 471 23.31 -13.15 1.07
CA ALA A 471 24.36 -13.69 0.20
C ALA A 471 24.96 -12.57 -0.66
N VAL A 472 24.11 -11.77 -1.31
CA VAL A 472 24.50 -10.60 -2.11
C VAL A 472 23.80 -9.35 -1.60
N TRP A 473 24.54 -8.24 -1.47
CA TRP A 473 24.02 -6.96 -1.02
C TRP A 473 24.29 -5.86 -2.05
N LEU A 474 23.23 -5.39 -2.71
CA LEU A 474 23.22 -4.18 -3.53
C LEU A 474 23.13 -2.97 -2.59
N SER A 475 24.26 -2.29 -2.42
CA SER A 475 24.48 -1.37 -1.29
C SER A 475 24.57 0.11 -1.66
N GLY A 476 24.32 0.45 -2.93
CA GLY A 476 24.37 1.82 -3.43
C GLY A 476 23.67 1.95 -4.77
N ASP A 477 23.46 3.19 -5.21
CA ASP A 477 22.74 3.50 -6.45
C ASP A 477 23.36 2.83 -7.67
N GLY A 478 22.54 2.26 -8.55
CA GLY A 478 22.98 1.59 -9.77
C GLY A 478 23.72 0.26 -9.54
N ALA A 479 23.76 -0.25 -8.31
CA ALA A 479 24.31 -1.57 -8.02
C ALA A 479 23.40 -2.66 -8.61
N SER A 480 23.99 -3.62 -9.33
CA SER A 480 23.20 -4.59 -10.10
C SER A 480 23.79 -6.00 -10.07
N VAL A 481 22.93 -7.00 -10.22
CA VAL A 481 23.30 -8.41 -10.45
C VAL A 481 22.43 -9.01 -11.56
N GLU A 482 23.06 -9.74 -12.47
CA GLU A 482 22.37 -10.25 -13.66
C GLU A 482 22.96 -11.57 -14.21
N ASN A 483 22.14 -12.31 -14.96
CA ASN A 483 22.54 -13.47 -15.78
C ASN A 483 23.30 -14.57 -15.01
N LEU A 484 22.92 -14.89 -13.78
CA LEU A 484 23.59 -15.91 -12.96
C LEU A 484 22.66 -16.58 -11.95
N THR A 485 23.11 -17.70 -11.36
CA THR A 485 22.49 -18.33 -10.19
C THR A 485 23.24 -17.97 -8.92
N ILE A 486 22.53 -17.62 -7.85
CA ILE A 486 23.03 -17.40 -6.48
C ILE A 486 22.51 -18.53 -5.59
N LEU A 487 23.44 -19.29 -5.01
CA LEU A 487 23.14 -20.37 -4.05
C LEU A 487 23.64 -19.94 -2.67
N GLY A 488 22.70 -19.74 -1.75
CA GLY A 488 22.96 -19.51 -0.35
C GLY A 488 23.32 -20.79 0.41
N ASN A 489 23.15 -20.74 1.73
CA ASN A 489 23.08 -21.91 2.61
C ASN A 489 22.39 -21.49 3.92
N ALA A 490 22.42 -22.35 4.95
CA ALA A 490 21.81 -22.09 6.26
C ALA A 490 22.41 -20.91 7.06
N GLN A 491 23.45 -20.23 6.57
CA GLN A 491 24.01 -19.01 7.18
C GLN A 491 23.33 -17.72 6.71
N VAL A 492 22.57 -17.76 5.61
CA VAL A 492 21.88 -16.59 5.01
C VAL A 492 20.38 -16.82 4.92
N ASN A 493 19.60 -15.81 5.29
CA ASN A 493 18.15 -15.81 5.08
C ASN A 493 17.73 -14.96 3.89
N ILE A 494 18.61 -14.12 3.34
CA ILE A 494 18.33 -13.30 2.16
C ILE A 494 19.29 -13.71 1.04
N GLY A 495 18.76 -13.94 -0.16
CA GLY A 495 19.59 -14.13 -1.34
C GLY A 495 20.20 -12.81 -1.82
N VAL A 496 19.35 -11.88 -2.26
CA VAL A 496 19.76 -10.53 -2.66
C VAL A 496 19.05 -9.47 -1.82
N ALA A 497 19.81 -8.61 -1.17
CA ALA A 497 19.31 -7.42 -0.48
C ALA A 497 19.56 -6.16 -1.32
N ILE A 498 18.51 -5.40 -1.64
CA ILE A 498 18.59 -4.02 -2.14
C ILE A 498 18.29 -3.10 -0.97
N ARG A 499 19.32 -2.45 -0.41
CA ARG A 499 19.15 -1.63 0.79
C ARG A 499 20.35 -0.71 1.03
N SER A 500 20.10 0.54 1.42
CA SER A 500 21.13 1.42 1.96
C SER A 500 21.53 1.01 3.38
N PRO A 501 22.82 1.13 3.77
CA PRO A 501 23.21 0.98 5.18
C PRO A 501 22.43 1.93 6.11
N GLU A 502 22.14 3.14 5.65
CA GLU A 502 21.39 4.16 6.35
C GLU A 502 19.89 3.87 6.29
N GLN A 503 19.22 3.89 7.45
CA GLN A 503 17.81 3.52 7.59
C GLN A 503 16.87 4.33 6.69
N THR A 504 17.12 5.64 6.53
CA THR A 504 16.18 6.54 5.85
C THR A 504 16.41 6.70 4.34
N THR A 505 17.53 6.21 3.83
CA THR A 505 17.98 6.45 2.47
C THR A 505 17.27 5.52 1.46
N TRP A 506 16.88 6.10 0.33
CA TRP A 506 16.36 5.36 -0.82
C TRP A 506 17.48 5.07 -1.81
N LEU A 507 17.62 3.81 -2.24
CA LEU A 507 18.56 3.42 -3.29
C LEU A 507 17.90 3.54 -4.66
N ARG A 508 18.65 4.05 -5.63
CA ARG A 508 18.16 4.31 -6.98
C ARG A 508 18.74 3.37 -8.01
N ASN A 509 17.94 3.01 -9.02
CA ASN A 509 18.42 2.35 -10.25
C ASN A 509 19.11 0.98 -10.03
N CYS A 510 18.83 0.28 -8.92
CA CYS A 510 19.36 -1.06 -8.69
C CYS A 510 18.68 -2.10 -9.58
N ARG A 511 19.41 -3.12 -10.04
CA ARG A 511 18.86 -4.15 -10.92
C ARG A 511 19.15 -5.58 -10.43
N VAL A 512 18.13 -6.44 -10.49
CA VAL A 512 18.22 -7.89 -10.31
C VAL A 512 17.49 -8.52 -11.48
N GLU A 513 18.24 -8.97 -12.48
CA GLU A 513 17.67 -9.34 -13.79
C GLU A 513 18.19 -10.71 -14.25
N LYS A 514 17.29 -11.63 -14.62
CA LYS A 514 17.67 -12.97 -15.10
C LYS A 514 18.56 -13.72 -14.10
N VAL A 515 18.20 -13.62 -12.82
CA VAL A 515 18.90 -14.26 -11.71
C VAL A 515 18.06 -15.38 -11.13
N ARG A 516 18.70 -16.51 -10.84
CA ARG A 516 18.11 -17.54 -9.98
C ARG A 516 18.66 -17.41 -8.57
N VAL A 517 17.79 -17.40 -7.57
CA VAL A 517 18.19 -17.36 -6.15
C VAL A 517 17.63 -18.57 -5.43
N ALA A 518 18.49 -19.34 -4.74
CA ALA A 518 18.09 -20.53 -3.99
C ALA A 518 18.91 -20.76 -2.70
N ASP A 519 18.49 -21.75 -1.91
CA ASP A 519 19.16 -22.26 -0.71
C ASP A 519 19.39 -21.22 0.42
N CYS A 520 18.50 -20.23 0.53
CA CYS A 520 18.52 -19.20 1.58
C CYS A 520 17.75 -19.67 2.83
N ASP A 521 18.36 -20.60 3.57
CA ASP A 521 17.71 -21.38 4.65
C ASP A 521 18.09 -20.94 6.07
N GLY A 522 18.59 -19.71 6.22
CA GLY A 522 18.92 -19.11 7.51
C GLY A 522 17.75 -19.14 8.50
N LYS A 523 18.05 -19.33 9.79
CA LYS A 523 17.06 -19.35 10.89
C LYS A 523 16.76 -17.97 11.49
N GLN A 524 17.17 -16.90 10.80
CA GLN A 524 16.97 -15.52 11.23
C GLN A 524 15.53 -15.05 10.97
N ALA A 525 15.32 -13.85 10.40
CA ALA A 525 13.97 -13.32 10.15
C ALA A 525 13.29 -14.02 8.96
N GLU A 526 12.72 -13.25 8.03
CA GLU A 526 12.05 -13.82 6.87
C GLU A 526 13.07 -14.36 5.85
N ASN A 527 12.80 -15.54 5.29
CA ASN A 527 13.65 -16.14 4.27
C ASN A 527 13.23 -15.62 2.90
N CYS A 528 14.08 -14.83 2.24
CA CYS A 528 13.75 -14.11 1.02
C CYS A 528 14.68 -14.45 -0.13
N GLY A 529 14.12 -14.56 -1.34
CA GLY A 529 14.93 -14.55 -2.56
C GLY A 529 15.51 -13.16 -2.78
N VAL A 530 14.61 -12.17 -2.88
CA VAL A 530 14.97 -10.74 -2.94
C VAL A 530 14.26 -9.98 -1.82
N LEU A 531 15.03 -9.16 -1.09
CA LEU A 531 14.53 -8.13 -0.20
C LEU A 531 14.82 -6.76 -0.80
N ALA A 532 13.78 -6.05 -1.24
CA ALA A 532 13.87 -4.67 -1.68
C ALA A 532 13.43 -3.73 -0.56
N THR A 533 14.35 -2.90 -0.05
CA THR A 533 14.06 -1.90 0.99
C THR A 533 14.33 -0.51 0.45
N ARG A 534 13.30 0.34 0.41
CA ARG A 534 13.37 1.74 -0.05
C ARG A 534 14.07 1.85 -1.41
N ALA A 535 13.61 1.06 -2.35
CA ALA A 535 14.12 1.07 -3.72
C ALA A 535 13.33 2.06 -4.59
N GLU A 536 14.03 2.87 -5.36
CA GLU A 536 13.46 3.84 -6.29
C GLU A 536 14.03 3.58 -7.69
N HIS A 537 13.20 3.56 -8.74
CA HIS A 537 13.68 3.25 -10.11
C HIS A 537 14.41 1.90 -10.24
N ALA A 538 14.12 0.93 -9.37
CA ALA A 538 14.76 -0.37 -9.43
C ALA A 538 14.04 -1.32 -10.40
N THR A 539 14.75 -2.38 -10.81
CA THR A 539 14.22 -3.44 -11.66
C THR A 539 14.51 -4.79 -11.02
N VAL A 540 13.48 -5.60 -10.80
CA VAL A 540 13.57 -6.98 -10.34
C VAL A 540 12.75 -7.82 -11.32
N THR A 541 13.38 -8.27 -12.41
CA THR A 541 12.66 -8.91 -13.51
C THR A 541 13.28 -10.19 -14.02
N ASP A 542 12.43 -11.04 -14.59
CA ASP A 542 12.84 -12.25 -15.32
C ASP A 542 13.65 -13.24 -14.43
N ASN A 543 13.40 -13.23 -13.12
CA ASN A 543 14.13 -14.02 -12.13
C ASN A 543 13.41 -15.32 -11.75
N GLU A 544 14.15 -16.31 -11.24
CA GLU A 544 13.60 -17.42 -10.47
C GLU A 544 13.99 -17.28 -8.99
N LEU A 545 13.03 -16.89 -8.14
CA LEU A 545 13.29 -16.54 -6.75
C LEU A 545 12.73 -17.62 -5.81
N TRP A 546 13.60 -18.25 -5.03
CA TRP A 546 13.20 -19.19 -3.99
C TRP A 546 13.28 -18.52 -2.62
N GLY A 547 12.36 -18.89 -1.74
CA GLY A 547 12.38 -18.47 -0.34
C GLY A 547 11.10 -18.84 0.37
N ARG A 548 11.00 -18.53 1.66
CA ARG A 548 9.70 -18.53 2.32
C ARG A 548 8.86 -17.41 1.70
N THR A 549 9.42 -16.20 1.61
CA THR A 549 8.87 -15.08 0.85
C THR A 549 9.80 -14.75 -0.32
N PRO A 550 9.60 -15.36 -1.52
CA PRO A 550 10.44 -15.12 -2.69
C PRO A 550 10.76 -13.65 -2.97
N LEU A 551 9.75 -12.76 -2.88
CA LEU A 551 9.90 -11.33 -3.07
C LEU A 551 9.33 -10.56 -1.87
N PHE A 552 10.21 -9.87 -1.14
CA PHE A 552 9.84 -8.97 -0.05
C PHE A 552 10.08 -7.52 -0.45
N ILE A 553 9.03 -6.71 -0.42
CA ILE A 553 9.05 -5.26 -0.68
C ILE A 553 8.81 -4.50 0.64
N SER A 554 9.77 -3.66 1.01
CA SER A 554 9.75 -2.83 2.22
C SER A 554 10.10 -1.39 1.86
N GLY A 555 9.28 -0.77 1.01
CA GLY A 555 9.54 0.55 0.46
C GLY A 555 9.93 0.44 -1.01
N ALA A 556 9.04 0.86 -1.90
CA ALA A 556 9.33 0.91 -3.33
C ALA A 556 8.62 2.10 -3.98
N ARG A 557 9.33 2.78 -4.89
CA ARG A 557 8.82 3.88 -5.71
C ARG A 557 9.25 3.69 -7.14
N GLN A 558 8.36 3.87 -8.11
CA GLN A 558 8.75 3.86 -9.52
C GLN A 558 9.62 2.63 -9.86
N THR A 559 9.22 1.45 -9.38
CA THR A 559 10.03 0.21 -9.44
C THR A 559 9.26 -0.89 -10.16
N GLU A 560 9.96 -1.68 -10.96
CA GLU A 560 9.39 -2.81 -11.70
C GLU A 560 9.73 -4.14 -11.01
N PHE A 561 8.69 -4.92 -10.71
CA PHE A 561 8.75 -6.29 -10.23
C PHE A 561 7.97 -7.18 -11.20
N ALA A 562 8.59 -7.60 -12.29
CA ALA A 562 7.87 -8.22 -13.40
C ALA A 562 8.46 -9.55 -13.89
N ARG A 563 7.60 -10.44 -14.39
CA ARG A 563 7.98 -11.70 -15.05
C ARG A 563 8.86 -12.61 -14.17
N ASN A 564 8.69 -12.55 -12.85
CA ASN A 564 9.43 -13.41 -11.93
C ASN A 564 8.68 -14.73 -11.68
N ARG A 565 9.43 -15.83 -11.68
CA ARG A 565 8.97 -17.14 -11.21
C ARG A 565 9.27 -17.27 -9.71
N LEU A 566 8.23 -17.26 -8.88
CA LEU A 566 8.31 -17.18 -7.43
C LEU A 566 8.06 -18.56 -6.80
N VAL A 567 9.10 -19.16 -6.21
CA VAL A 567 9.06 -20.51 -5.65
C VAL A 567 9.04 -20.44 -4.12
N SER A 568 7.85 -20.47 -3.53
CA SER A 568 7.71 -20.47 -2.07
C SER A 568 7.97 -21.86 -1.48
N VAL A 569 8.84 -21.95 -0.46
CA VAL A 569 9.24 -23.21 0.20
C VAL A 569 9.17 -23.13 1.73
N THR A 570 8.76 -24.22 2.39
CA THR A 570 8.62 -24.29 3.86
C THR A 570 9.40 -25.46 4.51
N ARG A 571 10.53 -25.88 3.91
CA ARG A 571 11.28 -27.11 4.26
C ARG A 571 11.67 -27.26 5.74
N PHE A 572 11.74 -26.16 6.50
CA PHE A 572 12.19 -26.15 7.91
C PHE A 572 11.14 -25.68 8.93
N GLY A 573 9.85 -25.67 8.56
CA GLY A 573 8.75 -25.21 9.41
C GLY A 573 8.41 -23.73 9.25
N GLY A 574 7.21 -23.34 9.69
CA GLY A 574 6.61 -22.03 9.41
C GLY A 574 5.87 -21.97 8.07
N ASN A 575 5.04 -20.96 7.86
CA ASN A 575 4.33 -20.74 6.59
C ASN A 575 4.85 -19.45 5.94
N ALA A 576 4.96 -19.45 4.62
CA ALA A 576 5.16 -18.23 3.85
C ALA A 576 3.96 -17.29 3.95
N GLU A 577 4.18 -16.05 4.36
CA GLU A 577 3.12 -15.07 4.55
C GLU A 577 2.50 -14.62 3.22
N ALA A 578 3.32 -14.48 2.17
CA ALA A 578 2.92 -14.28 0.78
C ALA A 578 4.08 -14.64 -0.16
N ALA A 579 3.81 -14.84 -1.45
CA ALA A 579 4.90 -14.93 -2.43
C ALA A 579 5.49 -13.55 -2.75
N ILE A 580 4.62 -12.54 -2.87
CA ILE A 580 4.98 -11.12 -2.92
C ILE A 580 4.45 -10.46 -1.64
N LEU A 581 5.37 -10.04 -0.77
CA LEU A 581 5.04 -9.42 0.51
C LEU A 581 5.46 -7.96 0.53
N GLY A 582 4.50 -7.05 0.53
CA GLY A 582 4.71 -5.63 0.75
C GLY A 582 4.28 -5.21 2.16
N ARG A 583 5.23 -4.98 3.07
CA ARG A 583 4.90 -4.77 4.49
C ARG A 583 5.28 -3.38 4.99
N CYS A 584 4.25 -2.64 5.37
CA CYS A 584 4.30 -1.48 6.27
C CYS A 584 5.07 -0.25 5.79
N GLU A 585 5.69 -0.27 4.61
CA GLU A 585 6.39 0.86 4.01
C GLU A 585 5.66 1.32 2.74
N PRO A 586 5.94 2.54 2.22
CA PRO A 586 5.31 3.02 1.01
C PRO A 586 5.56 2.10 -0.19
N ILE A 587 4.51 1.82 -0.97
CA ILE A 587 4.64 1.21 -2.30
C ILE A 587 3.86 2.09 -3.25
N GLU A 588 4.57 2.78 -4.12
CA GLU A 588 4.02 3.88 -4.90
C GLU A 588 4.51 3.82 -6.34
N GLU A 589 3.57 3.89 -7.29
CA GLU A 589 3.92 3.95 -8.72
C GLU A 589 4.82 2.78 -9.16
N CYS A 590 4.54 1.59 -8.64
CA CYS A 590 5.26 0.37 -9.00
C CYS A 590 4.48 -0.47 -10.02
N VAL A 591 5.23 -1.11 -10.91
CA VAL A 591 4.74 -2.13 -11.86
C VAL A 591 4.99 -3.49 -11.23
N ILE A 592 3.93 -4.24 -10.93
CA ILE A 592 3.99 -5.59 -10.34
C ILE A 592 3.19 -6.50 -11.27
N GLU A 593 3.85 -7.06 -12.28
CA GLU A 593 3.13 -7.77 -13.35
C GLU A 593 3.75 -9.08 -13.82
N ASP A 594 2.91 -9.97 -14.34
CA ASP A 594 3.31 -11.25 -14.94
C ASP A 594 4.15 -12.15 -14.01
N ASN A 595 4.04 -11.98 -12.68
CA ASN A 595 4.72 -12.86 -11.74
C ASN A 595 3.91 -14.15 -11.53
N LEU A 596 4.60 -15.29 -11.55
CA LEU A 596 4.00 -16.60 -11.43
C LEU A 596 4.48 -17.31 -10.17
N ILE A 597 3.55 -17.68 -9.29
CA ILE A 597 3.85 -18.57 -8.16
C ILE A 597 3.96 -19.99 -8.67
N ALA A 598 5.12 -20.57 -8.40
CA ALA A 598 5.44 -21.95 -8.67
C ALA A 598 5.48 -22.78 -7.39
N SER A 599 5.17 -24.07 -7.50
CA SER A 599 5.27 -25.04 -6.40
C SER A 599 6.12 -26.24 -6.83
N PRO A 600 7.23 -26.53 -6.13
CA PRO A 600 8.07 -27.68 -6.46
C PRO A 600 7.41 -29.01 -6.05
N ARG A 601 7.92 -30.15 -6.52
CA ARG A 601 7.24 -31.44 -6.34
C ARG A 601 7.46 -32.04 -4.94
N GLY A 602 6.42 -32.68 -4.40
CA GLY A 602 6.53 -33.60 -3.28
C GLY A 602 7.17 -32.99 -2.02
N ALA A 603 8.15 -33.68 -1.43
CA ALA A 603 8.85 -33.24 -0.23
C ALA A 603 9.66 -31.94 -0.42
N GLU A 604 9.94 -31.54 -1.67
CA GLU A 604 10.70 -30.32 -1.96
C GLU A 604 9.92 -29.04 -1.65
N ALA A 605 8.59 -29.08 -1.71
CA ALA A 605 7.71 -27.97 -1.35
C ALA A 605 7.51 -27.82 0.16
N GLY A 606 7.51 -28.93 0.90
CA GLY A 606 7.11 -28.96 2.31
C GLY A 606 5.58 -28.95 2.49
N GLY A 607 5.09 -28.03 3.32
CA GLY A 607 3.67 -27.85 3.67
C GLY A 607 2.91 -26.95 2.67
N PRO A 608 1.86 -26.22 3.09
CA PRO A 608 1.31 -25.13 2.27
C PRO A 608 2.43 -24.16 1.87
N THR A 609 2.60 -23.95 0.57
CA THR A 609 3.77 -23.24 0.04
C THR A 609 3.67 -21.74 0.25
N ALA A 610 2.46 -21.17 0.26
CA ALA A 610 2.20 -19.76 0.55
C ALA A 610 0.88 -19.58 1.30
N ARG A 611 0.73 -18.52 2.09
CA ARG A 611 -0.58 -18.11 2.62
C ARG A 611 -1.33 -17.24 1.62
N ARG A 612 -0.63 -16.42 0.84
CA ARG A 612 -1.21 -15.43 -0.08
C ARG A 612 -0.41 -15.35 -1.37
N LEU A 613 -1.05 -14.88 -2.45
CA LEU A 613 -0.36 -14.55 -3.70
C LEU A 613 0.37 -13.20 -3.51
N LEU A 614 -0.39 -12.16 -3.18
CA LEU A 614 0.13 -10.83 -2.85
C LEU A 614 -0.46 -10.34 -1.53
N TRP A 615 0.38 -9.72 -0.70
CA TRP A 615 -0.06 -9.05 0.51
C TRP A 615 0.62 -7.71 0.69
N PHE A 616 -0.17 -6.65 0.59
CA PHE A 616 0.25 -5.28 0.79
C PHE A 616 -0.37 -4.72 2.07
N SER A 617 0.43 -4.07 2.91
CA SER A 617 -0.05 -3.46 4.15
C SER A 617 0.50 -2.06 4.34
N THR A 618 -0.38 -1.12 4.69
CA THR A 618 0.02 0.23 5.13
C THR A 618 0.86 0.16 6.41
N GLY A 619 1.29 1.30 6.94
CA GLY A 619 1.90 1.36 8.27
C GLY A 619 2.66 2.64 8.48
N HIS A 620 3.94 2.61 8.11
CA HIS A 620 4.85 3.72 7.93
C HIS A 620 4.74 4.34 6.51
N GLY A 621 3.79 3.87 5.70
CA GLY A 621 3.49 4.45 4.39
C GLY A 621 2.11 4.10 3.86
N SER A 622 1.71 4.82 2.82
CA SER A 622 0.54 4.52 2.00
C SER A 622 0.92 3.68 0.77
N ILE A 623 -0.05 2.97 0.20
CA ILE A 623 0.16 2.13 -0.98
C ILE A 623 -0.71 2.66 -2.10
N THR A 624 -0.10 3.34 -3.07
CA THR A 624 -0.84 4.23 -3.95
C THR A 624 -0.36 4.19 -5.39
N ARG A 625 -1.29 4.27 -6.34
CA ARG A 625 -0.99 4.37 -7.76
C ARG A 625 -0.11 3.22 -8.27
N ASN A 626 -0.39 1.98 -7.91
CA ASN A 626 0.36 0.81 -8.40
C ASN A 626 -0.39 0.10 -9.53
N TRP A 627 0.37 -0.52 -10.45
CA TRP A 627 -0.13 -1.42 -11.48
C TRP A 627 0.16 -2.86 -11.07
N ILE A 628 -0.89 -3.60 -10.69
CA ILE A 628 -0.79 -4.98 -10.22
C ILE A 628 -1.54 -5.85 -11.22
N SER A 629 -0.82 -6.41 -12.19
CA SER A 629 -1.43 -7.03 -13.36
C SER A 629 -0.98 -8.44 -13.66
N ASN A 630 -1.88 -9.30 -14.11
CA ASN A 630 -1.55 -10.63 -14.66
C ASN A 630 -0.69 -11.53 -13.74
N ASN A 631 -0.67 -11.25 -12.43
CA ASN A 631 0.01 -12.11 -11.47
C ASN A 631 -0.86 -13.36 -11.24
N GLY A 632 -0.22 -14.51 -11.04
CA GLY A 632 -0.98 -15.74 -10.92
C GLY A 632 -0.19 -16.93 -10.43
N VAL A 633 -0.76 -18.09 -10.68
CA VAL A 633 -0.20 -19.39 -10.31
C VAL A 633 0.24 -20.08 -11.59
N GLU A 634 1.43 -20.68 -11.58
CA GLU A 634 1.94 -21.50 -12.67
C GLU A 634 0.96 -22.67 -12.95
N ALA A 635 0.56 -22.83 -14.20
CA ALA A 635 -0.36 -23.90 -14.57
C ALA A 635 0.31 -25.28 -14.37
N PRO A 636 -0.38 -26.27 -13.80
CA PRO A 636 0.16 -27.62 -13.71
C PRO A 636 0.33 -28.21 -15.12
N HIS A 637 1.53 -28.69 -15.47
CA HIS A 637 1.73 -29.33 -16.77
C HIS A 637 1.15 -30.76 -16.79
N GLY A 638 0.16 -30.98 -17.66
CA GLY A 638 -0.33 -32.30 -18.11
C GLY A 638 -1.37 -32.99 -17.21
N PRO A 639 -2.14 -33.96 -17.75
CA PRO A 639 -3.06 -34.79 -16.97
C PRO A 639 -2.28 -35.85 -16.17
N GLY A 640 -2.36 -35.81 -14.84
CA GLY A 640 -1.63 -36.71 -13.94
C GLY A 640 -0.20 -36.23 -13.69
N ALA A 641 0.01 -35.60 -12.55
CA ALA A 641 1.21 -34.81 -12.19
C ALA A 641 2.51 -35.63 -11.98
N SER A 642 3.01 -36.31 -13.02
CA SER A 642 4.31 -36.98 -12.98
C SER A 642 5.43 -36.20 -13.70
N VAL A 643 5.11 -35.14 -14.46
CA VAL A 643 6.13 -34.37 -15.24
C VAL A 643 5.99 -32.83 -15.22
N GLY A 644 5.09 -32.23 -14.42
CA GLY A 644 4.93 -30.77 -14.26
C GLY A 644 5.13 -30.19 -12.85
N ALA A 645 5.12 -28.86 -12.71
CA ALA A 645 5.00 -28.16 -11.43
C ALA A 645 3.76 -28.64 -10.65
N GLY A 646 3.83 -28.70 -9.31
CA GLY A 646 2.69 -29.08 -8.48
C GLY A 646 1.63 -27.97 -8.43
N GLN A 647 0.37 -28.31 -8.11
CA GLN A 647 -0.65 -27.29 -7.82
C GLN A 647 -0.17 -26.43 -6.63
N ALA A 648 -0.11 -25.10 -6.79
CA ALA A 648 0.21 -24.21 -5.68
C ALA A 648 -0.78 -24.42 -4.53
N ARG A 649 -0.24 -24.51 -3.30
CA ARG A 649 -1.03 -24.82 -2.11
C ARG A 649 -1.09 -23.61 -1.22
N PHE A 650 -2.23 -22.94 -1.22
CA PHE A 650 -2.50 -21.88 -0.26
C PHE A 650 -3.11 -22.46 1.01
N GLY A 651 -2.63 -22.06 2.19
CA GLY A 651 -3.12 -22.65 3.44
C GLY A 651 -2.84 -21.87 4.71
N GLY A 652 -3.88 -21.75 5.54
CA GLY A 652 -3.78 -21.35 6.94
C GLY A 652 -3.41 -22.51 7.87
N VAL A 653 -3.38 -22.25 9.18
CA VAL A 653 -3.18 -23.30 10.20
C VAL A 653 -4.42 -24.20 10.22
N ALA A 654 -4.22 -25.49 9.90
CA ALA A 654 -5.29 -26.48 9.84
C ALA A 654 -6.13 -26.51 11.13
N GLY A 655 -7.46 -26.55 11.00
CA GLY A 655 -8.39 -26.64 12.13
C GLY A 655 -8.77 -25.31 12.80
N THR A 656 -8.32 -24.17 12.28
CA THR A 656 -8.72 -22.85 12.80
C THR A 656 -9.59 -22.08 11.79
N ASP A 657 -10.61 -21.35 12.26
CA ASP A 657 -11.35 -20.35 11.45
C ASP A 657 -10.58 -19.02 11.47
N GLN A 658 -9.27 -19.08 11.24
CA GLN A 658 -8.44 -17.88 11.11
C GLN A 658 -8.52 -17.34 9.68
N ASN A 659 -8.61 -16.01 9.56
CA ASN A 659 -8.45 -15.25 8.33
C ASN A 659 -7.01 -15.38 7.81
N VAL A 660 -6.70 -16.52 7.18
CA VAL A 660 -5.41 -16.80 6.55
C VAL A 660 -5.70 -17.48 5.22
N GLY A 661 -5.32 -16.82 4.12
CA GLY A 661 -5.53 -17.33 2.76
C GLY A 661 -6.03 -16.29 1.75
N GLU A 662 -6.08 -15.01 2.11
CA GLU A 662 -6.55 -13.93 1.24
C GLU A 662 -5.57 -13.75 0.07
N MET A 663 -5.97 -14.08 -1.16
CA MET A 663 -5.04 -14.24 -2.26
C MET A 663 -4.35 -12.92 -2.63
N ILE A 664 -5.12 -11.85 -2.83
CA ILE A 664 -4.62 -10.48 -2.97
C ILE A 664 -5.20 -9.65 -1.85
N LEU A 665 -4.36 -9.28 -0.89
CA LEU A 665 -4.78 -8.59 0.32
C LEU A 665 -4.16 -7.19 0.44
N PHE A 666 -5.01 -6.18 0.53
CA PHE A 666 -4.65 -4.83 0.95
C PHE A 666 -5.09 -4.66 2.40
N GLU A 667 -4.19 -4.85 3.36
CA GLU A 667 -4.51 -4.88 4.79
C GLU A 667 -4.07 -3.63 5.54
N GLY A 668 -5.04 -2.90 6.10
CA GLY A 668 -4.76 -1.74 6.91
C GLY A 668 -4.09 -2.04 8.25
N ASN A 669 -2.83 -1.63 8.35
CA ASN A 669 -2.16 -1.30 9.60
C ASN A 669 -2.27 0.23 9.77
N HIS A 670 -3.45 0.65 10.19
CA HIS A 670 -3.96 1.99 9.97
C HIS A 670 -3.37 2.99 10.97
N ARG A 671 -3.12 4.20 10.46
CA ARG A 671 -2.75 5.40 11.22
C ARG A 671 -3.81 6.45 11.02
N THR A 672 -4.31 7.04 12.11
CA THR A 672 -5.23 8.18 12.06
C THR A 672 -4.61 9.34 12.82
N ALA A 673 -4.04 10.30 12.09
CA ALA A 673 -3.52 11.53 12.68
C ALA A 673 -4.65 12.37 13.28
N TYR A 674 -5.78 12.44 12.56
CA TYR A 674 -6.94 13.19 13.00
C TYR A 674 -8.25 12.58 12.49
N PHE A 675 -9.29 12.59 13.31
CA PHE A 675 -10.67 12.38 12.91
C PHE A 675 -11.57 13.40 13.62
N GLY A 676 -12.40 14.12 12.88
CA GLY A 676 -13.31 15.10 13.49
C GLY A 676 -13.59 16.34 12.65
N PRO A 677 -14.23 17.35 13.25
CA PRO A 677 -14.65 18.56 12.55
C PRO A 677 -13.49 19.52 12.24
N LEU A 678 -13.41 19.99 11.00
CA LEU A 678 -12.42 20.98 10.56
C LEU A 678 -12.62 22.35 11.25
N ALA A 679 -11.51 23.05 11.52
CA ALA A 679 -11.52 24.45 11.93
C ALA A 679 -11.75 25.39 10.74
N GLY A 680 -11.35 24.98 9.54
CA GLY A 680 -11.57 25.67 8.27
C GLY A 680 -10.95 24.93 7.09
N ALA A 681 -11.18 25.41 5.88
CA ALA A 681 -10.54 24.96 4.66
C ALA A 681 -10.62 26.06 3.59
N ASP A 682 -9.80 25.94 2.56
CA ASP A 682 -9.96 26.67 1.30
C ASP A 682 -9.73 25.73 0.13
N ALA A 683 -9.55 26.26 -1.08
CA ALA A 683 -9.44 25.45 -2.29
C ALA A 683 -8.34 24.39 -2.22
N THR A 684 -7.18 24.67 -1.61
CA THR A 684 -5.98 23.81 -1.68
C THR A 684 -5.49 23.33 -0.32
N SER A 685 -6.30 23.47 0.72
CA SER A 685 -5.90 23.12 2.08
C SER A 685 -7.06 22.75 2.99
N VAL A 686 -6.72 22.18 4.14
CA VAL A 686 -7.60 22.11 5.32
C VAL A 686 -6.86 22.63 6.56
N THR A 687 -7.60 23.15 7.53
CA THR A 687 -7.07 23.58 8.83
C THR A 687 -7.72 22.74 9.92
N LEU A 688 -6.88 22.01 10.66
CA LEU A 688 -7.31 21.21 11.80
C LEU A 688 -7.43 22.11 13.05
N PRO A 689 -8.28 21.76 14.02
CA PRO A 689 -8.29 22.43 15.31
C PRO A 689 -6.98 22.16 16.07
N LYS A 690 -6.49 23.16 16.81
CA LYS A 690 -5.30 23.02 17.66
C LYS A 690 -5.55 22.08 18.84
N THR A 691 -6.70 22.24 19.49
CA THR A 691 -7.22 21.40 20.59
C THR A 691 -8.72 21.21 20.41
N PHE A 692 -9.31 20.22 21.08
CA PHE A 692 -10.75 19.97 21.04
C PHE A 692 -11.26 19.32 22.34
N PRO A 693 -12.58 19.33 22.59
CA PRO A 693 -13.17 18.69 23.75
C PRO A 693 -12.79 17.21 23.84
N PRO A 694 -12.63 16.65 25.06
CA PRO A 694 -12.29 15.24 25.21
C PRO A 694 -13.27 14.32 24.48
N THR A 695 -12.76 13.34 23.76
CA THR A 695 -13.54 12.30 23.09
C THR A 695 -14.44 11.62 24.12
N PRO A 696 -15.77 11.53 23.95
CA PRO A 696 -16.65 10.80 24.85
C PRO A 696 -16.27 9.32 25.01
N ASP A 697 -16.42 8.74 26.21
CA ASP A 697 -16.02 7.34 26.48
C ASP A 697 -16.72 6.32 25.58
N ASP A 698 -17.98 6.57 25.24
CA ASP A 698 -18.78 5.74 24.34
C ASP A 698 -18.33 5.81 22.88
N ARG A 699 -17.54 6.83 22.50
CA ARG A 699 -16.95 7.00 21.15
C ARG A 699 -15.54 6.41 21.02
N LEU A 700 -14.88 6.06 22.13
CA LEU A 700 -13.52 5.51 22.12
C LEU A 700 -13.45 4.16 21.37
N GLY A 701 -14.49 3.35 21.46
CA GLY A 701 -14.55 2.03 20.83
C GLY A 701 -13.41 1.13 21.29
N SER A 702 -12.53 0.71 20.36
CA SER A 702 -11.38 -0.15 20.68
C SER A 702 -10.12 0.60 21.17
N VAL A 703 -10.15 1.93 21.22
CA VAL A 703 -9.00 2.77 21.61
C VAL A 703 -9.10 3.10 23.10
N LYS A 704 -7.98 3.10 23.83
CA LYS A 704 -7.95 3.55 25.22
C LYS A 704 -7.67 5.05 25.30
N ARG A 705 -8.25 5.75 26.28
CA ARG A 705 -8.16 7.22 26.40
C ARG A 705 -6.74 7.74 26.55
N GLU A 706 -5.89 6.98 27.23
CA GLU A 706 -4.46 7.27 27.41
C GLU A 706 -3.64 7.19 26.11
N GLN A 707 -4.19 6.62 25.04
CA GLN A 707 -3.54 6.52 23.73
C GLN A 707 -3.83 7.72 22.82
N LEU A 708 -4.72 8.63 23.23
CA LEU A 708 -5.06 9.83 22.44
C LEU A 708 -3.98 10.90 22.59
N ALA A 709 -3.71 11.64 21.52
CA ALA A 709 -2.76 12.74 21.55
C ALA A 709 -3.27 13.89 22.44
N ARG A 710 -2.34 14.48 23.21
CA ARG A 710 -2.63 15.58 24.14
C ARG A 710 -1.53 16.64 24.12
N ASP A 711 -1.90 17.87 24.45
CA ASP A 711 -0.94 18.95 24.73
C ASP A 711 -0.43 18.91 26.19
N ALA A 712 0.44 19.86 26.54
CA ALA A 712 1.01 19.99 27.88
C ALA A 712 -0.03 20.34 28.97
N ASP A 713 -1.17 20.92 28.57
CA ASP A 713 -2.30 21.26 29.44
C ASP A 713 -3.33 20.12 29.51
N ASN A 714 -2.99 18.94 28.95
CA ASN A 714 -3.79 17.72 28.93
C ASN A 714 -5.09 17.81 28.08
N ASN A 715 -5.21 18.81 27.21
CA ASN A 715 -6.29 18.88 26.22
C ASN A 715 -6.02 17.87 25.09
N GLU A 716 -7.08 17.27 24.52
CA GLU A 716 -6.91 16.40 23.35
C GLU A 716 -6.58 17.23 22.10
N THR A 717 -5.69 16.69 21.27
CA THR A 717 -5.14 17.34 20.07
C THR A 717 -5.12 16.39 18.88
N PRO A 718 -5.00 16.88 17.63
CA PRO A 718 -4.59 16.03 16.54
C PRO A 718 -3.23 15.41 16.87
N PHE A 719 -3.03 14.15 16.48
CA PHE A 719 -1.68 13.62 16.43
C PHE A 719 -0.95 14.28 15.26
N TRP A 720 0.26 14.79 15.51
CA TRP A 720 1.08 15.47 14.52
C TRP A 720 2.25 14.58 14.09
N PRO A 721 2.13 13.87 12.96
CA PRO A 721 3.24 13.12 12.36
C PRO A 721 4.45 14.00 12.04
N PRO A 722 5.65 13.42 11.92
CA PRO A 722 6.83 14.16 11.49
C PRO A 722 6.66 14.70 10.06
N ASP A 723 7.28 15.83 9.74
CA ASP A 723 7.15 16.45 8.41
C ASP A 723 7.95 15.71 7.32
N ALA A 724 9.03 15.03 7.73
CA ALA A 724 9.87 14.19 6.89
C ALA A 724 10.19 12.88 7.62
N ASP A 725 10.63 11.86 6.90
CA ASP A 725 11.01 10.59 7.50
C ASP A 725 12.24 10.80 8.40
N ASP A 726 12.05 10.64 9.71
CA ASP A 726 13.05 10.83 10.74
C ASP A 726 13.55 9.50 11.33
N GLY A 727 13.20 8.37 10.69
CA GLY A 727 13.56 7.02 11.12
C GLY A 727 12.68 6.47 12.26
N THR A 728 11.70 7.22 12.73
CA THR A 728 10.74 6.72 13.72
C THR A 728 9.71 5.77 13.09
N PRO A 729 8.94 5.00 13.87
CA PRO A 729 7.88 4.15 13.33
C PRO A 729 6.66 4.89 12.76
N GLU A 730 6.61 6.23 12.85
CA GLU A 730 5.50 7.05 12.39
C GLU A 730 5.74 7.60 10.98
N PRO A 731 4.81 7.40 10.03
CA PRO A 731 4.98 7.88 8.67
C PRO A 731 5.17 9.40 8.63
N PRO A 732 5.95 9.92 7.68
CA PRO A 732 5.97 11.35 7.43
C PRO A 732 4.60 11.85 6.94
N MET A 733 4.31 13.13 7.19
CA MET A 733 3.04 13.78 6.85
C MET A 733 2.64 13.59 5.38
N GLY A 734 3.62 13.52 4.47
CA GLY A 734 3.40 13.27 3.05
C GLY A 734 2.73 11.93 2.71
N GLU A 735 2.67 10.99 3.65
CA GLU A 735 2.00 9.68 3.48
C GLU A 735 0.52 9.71 3.90
N TYR A 736 0.02 10.83 4.43
CA TYR A 736 -1.35 10.95 4.91
C TYR A 736 -2.30 11.53 3.86
N TYR A 737 -3.54 11.09 3.91
CA TYR A 737 -4.65 11.55 3.07
C TYR A 737 -5.77 12.13 3.93
N VAL A 738 -6.37 13.22 3.46
CA VAL A 738 -7.58 13.83 4.04
C VAL A 738 -8.79 13.31 3.27
N THR A 739 -9.76 12.70 3.96
CA THR A 739 -11.03 12.23 3.37
C THR A 739 -12.21 12.85 4.10
N VAL A 740 -13.16 13.42 3.35
CA VAL A 740 -14.37 14.06 3.92
C VAL A 740 -15.50 13.04 4.06
N PHE A 741 -15.87 12.72 5.30
CA PHE A 741 -16.93 11.77 5.62
C PHE A 741 -18.32 12.42 5.70
N SER A 742 -18.40 13.68 6.13
CA SER A 742 -19.66 14.41 6.27
C SER A 742 -19.45 15.93 6.17
N GLY A 743 -20.48 16.64 5.72
CA GLY A 743 -20.44 18.09 5.45
C GLY A 743 -20.19 18.42 3.98
N ALA A 744 -19.94 19.70 3.71
CA ALA A 744 -19.63 20.13 2.35
C ALA A 744 -18.39 19.40 1.83
N GLY A 745 -18.45 18.92 0.59
CA GLY A 745 -17.34 18.18 -0.01
C GLY A 745 -17.25 16.70 0.35
N GLN A 746 -18.29 16.10 0.96
CA GLN A 746 -18.37 14.67 1.27
C GLN A 746 -17.95 13.79 0.09
N GLY A 747 -17.17 12.75 0.38
CA GLY A 747 -16.69 11.78 -0.60
C GLY A 747 -15.35 12.14 -1.24
N GLN A 748 -14.90 13.40 -1.16
CA GLN A 748 -13.62 13.81 -1.72
C GLN A 748 -12.43 13.37 -0.84
N THR A 749 -11.34 12.94 -1.48
CA THR A 749 -10.06 12.58 -0.85
C THR A 749 -8.88 13.32 -1.50
N ARG A 750 -7.90 13.77 -0.70
CA ARG A 750 -6.69 14.48 -1.15
C ARG A 750 -5.46 14.03 -0.36
N ARG A 751 -4.29 14.01 -1.00
CA ARG A 751 -3.02 13.73 -0.32
C ARG A 751 -2.51 15.00 0.36
N VAL A 752 -1.97 14.87 1.56
CA VAL A 752 -1.24 15.97 2.19
C VAL A 752 0.16 16.05 1.58
N VAL A 753 0.55 17.22 1.09
CA VAL A 753 1.90 17.46 0.55
C VAL A 753 2.81 18.20 1.53
N LYS A 754 2.23 19.04 2.40
CA LYS A 754 2.97 19.84 3.36
C LYS A 754 2.08 20.26 4.53
N ARG A 755 2.68 20.46 5.69
CA ARG A 755 2.06 21.07 6.86
C ARG A 755 2.69 22.41 7.18
N ASP A 756 1.84 23.41 7.46
CA ASP A 756 2.21 24.72 7.98
C ASP A 756 1.40 24.99 9.26
N GLY A 757 1.96 24.62 10.41
CA GLY A 757 1.23 24.64 11.69
C GLY A 757 0.07 23.64 11.69
N GLU A 758 -1.16 24.12 11.92
CA GLU A 758 -2.39 23.33 11.87
C GLU A 758 -2.99 23.21 10.45
N ARG A 759 -2.39 23.87 9.47
CA ARG A 759 -2.85 23.88 8.07
C ARG A 759 -2.13 22.80 7.26
N LEU A 760 -2.90 21.95 6.60
CA LEU A 760 -2.40 20.92 5.69
C LEU A 760 -2.64 21.37 4.25
N LEU A 761 -1.57 21.50 3.48
CA LEU A 761 -1.60 21.76 2.04
C LEU A 761 -1.80 20.44 1.29
N LEU A 762 -2.56 20.49 0.20
CA LEU A 762 -3.04 19.32 -0.53
C LEU A 762 -2.44 19.23 -1.93
N ASP A 763 -2.35 18.01 -2.46
CA ASP A 763 -1.83 17.70 -3.79
C ASP A 763 -2.61 18.34 -4.94
N ARG A 764 -3.92 18.56 -4.75
CA ARG A 764 -4.79 19.23 -5.71
C ARG A 764 -5.99 19.91 -5.03
N PRO A 765 -6.63 20.90 -5.68
CA PRO A 765 -7.76 21.60 -5.14
C PRO A 765 -8.95 20.69 -4.87
N TRP A 766 -9.74 21.05 -3.88
CA TRP A 766 -11.09 20.53 -3.74
C TRP A 766 -11.95 21.00 -4.92
N ARG A 767 -12.83 20.12 -5.39
CA ARG A 767 -13.94 20.54 -6.26
C ARG A 767 -14.84 21.51 -5.49
N VAL A 768 -15.14 21.15 -4.25
CA VAL A 768 -15.85 21.99 -3.27
C VAL A 768 -15.08 21.93 -1.97
N ALA A 769 -14.50 23.06 -1.56
CA ALA A 769 -13.78 23.14 -0.30
C ALA A 769 -14.70 22.78 0.87
N PRO A 770 -14.29 21.89 1.78
CA PRO A 770 -15.13 21.51 2.91
C PRO A 770 -15.36 22.70 3.83
N ALA A 771 -16.59 22.86 4.33
CA ALA A 771 -16.91 23.94 5.24
C ALA A 771 -16.32 23.67 6.64
N LYS A 772 -16.11 24.74 7.43
CA LYS A 772 -15.83 24.61 8.87
C LYS A 772 -16.89 23.70 9.52
N GLY A 773 -16.45 22.75 10.34
CA GLY A 773 -17.32 21.75 10.96
C GLY A 773 -17.53 20.47 10.15
N SER A 774 -17.12 20.41 8.88
CA SER A 774 -17.14 19.16 8.11
C SER A 774 -16.24 18.12 8.77
N VAL A 775 -16.69 16.86 8.81
CA VAL A 775 -15.99 15.77 9.49
C VAL A 775 -15.05 15.09 8.50
N VAL A 776 -13.77 15.02 8.85
CA VAL A 776 -12.73 14.40 8.05
C VAL A 776 -12.00 13.31 8.82
N ALA A 777 -11.36 12.40 8.09
CA ALA A 777 -10.25 11.60 8.61
C ALA A 777 -8.96 11.97 7.88
N VAL A 778 -7.85 12.04 8.63
CA VAL A 778 -6.48 12.21 8.14
C VAL A 778 -5.72 10.94 8.49
N GLY A 779 -5.38 10.12 7.50
CA GLY A 779 -4.80 8.80 7.73
C GLY A 779 -4.07 8.21 6.53
N THR A 780 -3.37 7.09 6.73
CA THR A 780 -2.74 6.32 5.65
C THR A 780 -3.80 5.63 4.77
N MET A 781 -3.46 5.40 3.50
CA MET A 781 -4.44 5.06 2.46
C MET A 781 -3.93 4.01 1.46
N PHE A 782 -4.87 3.21 0.94
CA PHE A 782 -4.75 2.52 -0.33
C PHE A 782 -5.49 3.32 -1.40
N TYR A 783 -4.76 4.02 -2.26
CA TYR A 783 -5.34 5.01 -3.17
C TYR A 783 -4.99 4.74 -4.63
N ARG A 784 -6.00 4.60 -5.49
CA ARG A 784 -5.83 4.46 -6.95
C ARG A 784 -4.90 3.31 -7.39
N ASN A 785 -4.99 2.16 -6.75
CA ASN A 785 -4.31 0.96 -7.24
C ASN A 785 -5.14 0.27 -8.33
N LEU A 786 -4.46 -0.18 -9.39
CA LEU A 786 -5.04 -0.96 -10.49
C LEU A 786 -4.71 -2.44 -10.25
N ILE A 787 -5.74 -3.27 -10.09
CA ILE A 787 -5.63 -4.72 -9.86
C ILE A 787 -6.30 -5.42 -11.03
N VAL A 788 -5.53 -5.70 -12.08
CA VAL A 788 -6.05 -6.03 -13.41
C VAL A 788 -5.62 -7.42 -13.86
N GLY A 789 -6.52 -8.25 -14.39
CA GLY A 789 -6.13 -9.51 -15.07
C GLY A 789 -5.46 -10.58 -14.18
N ASN A 790 -5.43 -10.43 -12.86
CA ASN A 790 -4.77 -11.40 -11.99
C ASN A 790 -5.58 -12.72 -11.89
N HIS A 791 -4.87 -13.82 -11.65
CA HIS A 791 -5.46 -15.13 -11.46
C HIS A 791 -5.28 -15.62 -10.03
N THR A 792 -6.39 -15.78 -9.29
CA THR A 792 -6.38 -16.27 -7.91
C THR A 792 -7.24 -17.52 -7.77
N ALA A 793 -6.64 -18.62 -7.32
CA ALA A 793 -7.32 -19.91 -7.15
C ALA A 793 -7.07 -20.50 -5.76
N ASP A 794 -8.01 -21.29 -5.25
CA ASP A 794 -7.79 -22.21 -4.12
C ASP A 794 -7.37 -21.52 -2.80
N GLY A 795 -8.01 -20.40 -2.46
CA GLY A 795 -7.67 -19.58 -1.28
C GLY A 795 -8.83 -19.39 -0.28
N MET A 796 -8.63 -18.44 0.64
CA MET A 796 -9.68 -17.97 1.55
C MET A 796 -10.58 -16.95 0.86
N THR A 797 -10.03 -15.85 0.35
CA THR A 797 -10.73 -14.80 -0.42
C THR A 797 -9.92 -14.48 -1.66
N GLY A 798 -10.57 -13.98 -2.72
CA GLY A 798 -9.88 -13.60 -3.95
C GLY A 798 -9.13 -12.28 -3.81
N VAL A 799 -9.83 -11.17 -4.07
CA VAL A 799 -9.30 -9.81 -3.90
C VAL A 799 -9.96 -9.15 -2.71
N GLN A 800 -9.15 -8.66 -1.78
CA GLN A 800 -9.63 -8.09 -0.53
C GLN A 800 -9.07 -6.67 -0.31
N LEU A 801 -9.98 -5.69 -0.40
CA LEU A 801 -9.74 -4.31 -0.02
C LEU A 801 -10.12 -4.14 1.44
N TRP A 802 -9.13 -4.23 2.33
CA TRP A 802 -9.33 -4.25 3.76
C TRP A 802 -8.91 -2.93 4.39
N ILE A 803 -9.92 -2.06 4.55
CA ILE A 803 -9.91 -0.74 5.18
C ILE A 803 -9.09 0.34 4.44
N SER A 804 -9.55 1.59 4.48
CA SER A 804 -8.88 2.77 3.87
C SER A 804 -8.58 2.61 2.38
N CYS A 805 -9.55 2.14 1.62
CA CYS A 805 -9.42 1.90 0.19
C CYS A 805 -10.26 2.89 -0.60
N VAL A 806 -9.61 3.77 -1.36
CA VAL A 806 -10.27 4.84 -2.12
C VAL A 806 -9.83 4.82 -3.58
N GLU A 807 -10.82 4.87 -4.49
CA GLU A 807 -10.61 4.93 -5.95
C GLU A 807 -9.81 3.76 -6.56
N ASN A 808 -9.71 2.61 -5.88
CA ASN A 808 -9.04 1.43 -6.44
C ASN A 808 -9.91 0.76 -7.50
N VAL A 809 -9.27 0.09 -8.46
CA VAL A 809 -9.93 -0.62 -9.56
C VAL A 809 -9.55 -2.10 -9.52
N ILE A 810 -10.55 -2.97 -9.51
CA ILE A 810 -10.41 -4.43 -9.60
C ILE A 810 -11.04 -4.84 -10.92
N ALA A 811 -10.22 -5.12 -11.94
CA ALA A 811 -10.72 -5.34 -13.30
C ALA A 811 -10.24 -6.65 -13.92
N ALA A 812 -11.11 -7.33 -14.66
CA ALA A 812 -10.75 -8.50 -15.49
C ALA A 812 -10.05 -9.66 -14.74
N ASN A 813 -10.15 -9.73 -13.41
CA ASN A 813 -9.51 -10.80 -12.64
C ASN A 813 -10.30 -12.10 -12.75
N THR A 814 -9.59 -13.23 -12.72
CA THR A 814 -10.20 -14.57 -12.63
C THR A 814 -9.97 -15.16 -11.24
N ILE A 815 -11.07 -15.35 -10.50
CA ILE A 815 -11.09 -15.76 -9.11
C ILE A 815 -11.87 -17.06 -8.97
N ALA A 816 -11.26 -18.10 -8.44
CA ALA A 816 -11.93 -19.40 -8.32
C ALA A 816 -11.68 -20.08 -6.97
N ARG A 817 -12.67 -20.85 -6.51
CA ARG A 817 -12.56 -21.82 -5.40
C ARG A 817 -12.08 -21.17 -4.09
N GLN A 818 -12.70 -20.05 -3.73
CA GLN A 818 -12.41 -19.36 -2.47
C GLN A 818 -13.34 -19.87 -1.37
N ARG A 819 -12.82 -20.05 -0.14
CA ARG A 819 -13.65 -20.48 1.01
C ARG A 819 -14.64 -19.39 1.46
N LYS A 820 -14.27 -18.13 1.30
CA LYS A 820 -14.99 -16.88 1.63
C LYS A 820 -15.27 -16.10 0.32
N PRO A 821 -15.69 -14.81 0.33
CA PRO A 821 -16.06 -14.12 -0.91
C PRO A 821 -14.92 -14.02 -1.93
N GLY A 822 -15.28 -13.99 -3.21
CA GLY A 822 -14.32 -13.76 -4.28
C GLY A 822 -13.81 -12.31 -4.28
N LEU A 823 -14.72 -11.34 -4.19
CA LEU A 823 -14.41 -9.94 -3.97
C LEU A 823 -14.85 -9.52 -2.57
N PHE A 824 -13.94 -8.95 -1.78
CA PHE A 824 -14.22 -8.51 -0.42
C PHE A 824 -13.78 -7.07 -0.20
N LEU A 825 -14.74 -6.15 -0.22
CA LEU A 825 -14.53 -4.73 -0.01
C LEU A 825 -15.03 -4.35 1.39
N TYR A 826 -14.12 -3.94 2.27
CA TYR A 826 -14.37 -3.78 3.70
C TYR A 826 -13.98 -2.38 4.19
N ALA A 827 -14.97 -1.58 4.59
CA ALA A 827 -14.79 -0.36 5.38
C ALA A 827 -14.74 -0.70 6.88
N ASN A 828 -14.42 0.28 7.73
CA ASN A 828 -14.37 0.04 9.18
C ASN A 828 -14.65 1.31 9.99
N GLY A 829 -15.24 1.11 11.17
CA GLY A 829 -15.33 2.13 12.21
C GLY A 829 -15.48 1.46 13.57
N THR A 830 -14.32 1.11 14.13
CA THR A 830 -14.20 0.53 15.48
C THR A 830 -13.88 1.57 16.55
N THR A 831 -13.74 2.83 16.14
CA THR A 831 -13.58 4.01 17.01
C THR A 831 -14.11 5.24 16.29
N LEU A 832 -14.54 6.25 17.05
CA LEU A 832 -14.81 7.60 16.59
C LEU A 832 -13.96 8.61 17.39
N ALA A 833 -12.80 8.16 17.88
CA ALA A 833 -11.84 8.99 18.57
C ALA A 833 -11.07 9.89 17.61
N SER A 834 -10.62 11.02 18.15
CA SER A 834 -10.02 12.11 17.37
C SER A 834 -8.66 11.82 16.76
N SER A 835 -7.97 10.82 17.27
CA SER A 835 -6.67 10.36 16.82
C SER A 835 -6.53 8.91 17.25
N MET A 836 -5.70 8.15 16.55
CA MET A 836 -5.46 6.76 16.92
C MET A 836 -4.01 6.39 16.62
N PRO A 837 -3.31 5.71 17.55
CA PRO A 837 -1.99 5.16 17.26
C PRO A 837 -2.06 4.09 16.15
N ARG A 838 -0.92 3.52 15.77
CA ARG A 838 -0.85 2.32 14.94
C ARG A 838 -1.82 1.25 15.42
N THR A 839 -2.77 0.87 14.57
CA THR A 839 -3.60 -0.30 14.87
C THR A 839 -3.72 -1.22 13.68
N TRP A 840 -3.76 -2.51 13.99
CA TRP A 840 -3.94 -3.55 13.02
C TRP A 840 -5.42 -3.90 12.89
N ASN A 841 -5.97 -3.83 11.67
CA ASN A 841 -7.37 -4.22 11.37
C ASN A 841 -8.43 -3.48 12.20
N ARG A 842 -8.14 -2.23 12.59
CA ARG A 842 -8.99 -1.37 13.42
C ARG A 842 -8.86 0.09 12.97
N GLY A 843 -9.80 0.93 13.42
CA GLY A 843 -9.82 2.37 13.14
C GLY A 843 -11.13 2.85 12.53
N ILE A 844 -11.11 4.07 12.02
CA ILE A 844 -12.14 4.63 11.16
C ILE A 844 -11.52 4.86 9.78
N SER A 845 -12.12 4.26 8.76
CA SER A 845 -11.46 4.13 7.46
C SER A 845 -12.46 4.12 6.31
N PRO A 846 -12.23 4.90 5.25
CA PRO A 846 -13.16 4.98 4.12
C PRO A 846 -13.02 3.78 3.17
N LEU A 847 -14.12 3.47 2.47
CA LEU A 847 -14.19 2.60 1.31
C LEU A 847 -14.96 3.31 0.19
N PHE A 848 -14.31 4.29 -0.45
CA PHE A 848 -14.99 5.25 -1.33
C PHE A 848 -14.59 5.08 -2.81
N TRP A 849 -15.58 5.12 -3.69
CA TRP A 849 -15.39 5.21 -5.16
C TRP A 849 -14.54 4.09 -5.78
N ASN A 850 -14.52 2.89 -5.19
CA ASN A 850 -13.84 1.74 -5.77
C ASN A 850 -14.70 1.13 -6.88
N VAL A 851 -14.04 0.61 -7.91
CA VAL A 851 -14.69 -0.02 -9.07
C VAL A 851 -14.27 -1.48 -9.13
N ALA A 852 -15.23 -2.39 -9.26
CA ALA A 852 -14.99 -3.77 -9.62
C ALA A 852 -15.72 -4.09 -10.93
N GLU A 853 -14.96 -4.38 -11.99
CA GLU A 853 -15.57 -4.62 -13.29
C GLU A 853 -14.96 -5.75 -14.11
N GLY A 854 -15.78 -6.44 -14.90
CA GLY A 854 -15.30 -7.49 -15.80
C GLY A 854 -14.68 -8.71 -15.09
N ASN A 855 -14.84 -8.87 -13.78
CA ASN A 855 -14.23 -9.97 -13.05
C ASN A 855 -15.05 -11.25 -13.22
N ARG A 856 -14.36 -12.39 -13.29
CA ARG A 856 -14.96 -13.72 -13.26
C ARG A 856 -14.69 -14.36 -11.91
N VAL A 857 -15.75 -14.63 -11.15
CA VAL A 857 -15.68 -15.23 -9.81
C VAL A 857 -16.46 -16.54 -9.79
N GLU A 858 -15.83 -17.63 -9.34
CA GLU A 858 -16.42 -18.96 -9.40
C GLU A 858 -16.19 -19.77 -8.12
N GLU A 859 -17.21 -20.52 -7.67
CA GLU A 859 -17.16 -21.44 -6.52
C GLU A 859 -16.74 -20.80 -5.18
N CYS A 860 -17.19 -19.57 -4.93
CA CYS A 860 -16.87 -18.81 -3.71
C CYS A 860 -18.00 -18.88 -2.66
N SER A 861 -17.80 -18.35 -1.45
CA SER A 861 -18.94 -18.26 -0.50
C SER A 861 -19.97 -17.26 -1.00
N ALA A 862 -19.51 -16.06 -1.33
CA ALA A 862 -20.26 -15.04 -2.04
C ALA A 862 -19.44 -14.60 -3.26
N GLY A 863 -20.10 -14.06 -4.28
CA GLY A 863 -19.40 -13.50 -5.44
C GLY A 863 -18.66 -12.23 -5.05
N ALA A 864 -19.42 -11.24 -4.56
CA ALA A 864 -18.89 -10.01 -3.99
C ALA A 864 -19.57 -9.63 -2.66
N LEU A 865 -18.77 -9.12 -1.72
CA LEU A 865 -19.22 -8.56 -0.45
C LEU A 865 -18.71 -7.12 -0.32
N VAL A 866 -19.62 -6.15 -0.24
CA VAL A 866 -19.32 -4.78 0.14
C VAL A 866 -19.86 -4.55 1.55
N THR A 867 -19.00 -4.22 2.49
CA THR A 867 -19.40 -4.18 3.90
C THR A 867 -18.60 -3.20 4.74
N SER A 868 -19.05 -3.01 5.97
CA SER A 868 -18.33 -2.26 6.99
C SER A 868 -18.25 -3.01 8.32
N GLY A 869 -17.07 -2.91 8.93
CA GLY A 869 -16.75 -3.31 10.29
C GLY A 869 -17.20 -2.32 11.34
N ASP A 870 -18.44 -2.47 11.80
CA ASP A 870 -19.04 -1.49 12.71
C ASP A 870 -19.09 -2.03 14.13
N ALA A 871 -18.43 -1.34 15.07
CA ALA A 871 -18.50 -1.73 16.47
C ALA A 871 -19.95 -1.58 16.99
N PRO A 872 -20.51 -2.58 17.70
CA PRO A 872 -21.94 -2.60 18.03
C PRO A 872 -22.48 -1.38 18.79
N LYS A 873 -21.64 -0.72 19.58
CA LYS A 873 -22.02 0.44 20.41
C LYS A 873 -21.76 1.80 19.77
N LEU A 874 -21.06 1.85 18.63
CA LEU A 874 -20.74 3.12 17.98
C LEU A 874 -21.87 3.53 17.03
N PRO A 875 -22.25 4.82 17.00
CA PRO A 875 -23.23 5.30 16.05
C PRO A 875 -22.67 5.27 14.62
N ILE A 876 -23.57 5.11 13.66
CA ILE A 876 -23.31 5.29 12.23
C ILE A 876 -23.90 6.66 11.85
N GLU A 877 -23.03 7.67 11.84
CA GLU A 877 -23.40 9.07 11.59
C GLU A 877 -23.19 9.50 10.13
N PHE A 878 -22.50 8.66 9.35
CA PHE A 878 -22.10 8.87 7.96
C PHE A 878 -21.77 7.52 7.31
N PRO A 879 -21.82 7.42 5.97
CA PRO A 879 -21.37 6.22 5.27
C PRO A 879 -19.87 5.98 5.47
N ARG A 880 -19.52 4.72 5.65
CA ARG A 880 -18.13 4.24 5.71
C ARG A 880 -17.71 3.66 4.37
N ALA A 881 -18.67 3.12 3.62
CA ALA A 881 -18.54 2.77 2.21
C ALA A 881 -19.47 3.65 1.37
N LEU A 882 -18.94 4.34 0.35
CA LEU A 882 -19.67 5.34 -0.44
C LEU A 882 -19.32 5.25 -1.92
N GLY A 883 -20.34 5.19 -2.79
CA GLY A 883 -20.15 5.41 -4.23
C GLY A 883 -19.40 4.29 -4.97
N ASN A 884 -19.33 3.08 -4.40
CA ASN A 884 -18.65 1.95 -5.05
C ASN A 884 -19.47 1.43 -6.25
N VAL A 885 -18.79 0.86 -7.25
CA VAL A 885 -19.42 0.37 -8.48
C VAL A 885 -19.01 -1.08 -8.74
N LEU A 886 -19.99 -1.95 -8.96
CA LEU A 886 -19.80 -3.33 -9.40
C LEU A 886 -20.52 -3.50 -10.75
N ARG A 887 -19.78 -3.64 -11.85
CA ARG A 887 -20.39 -3.81 -13.18
C ARG A 887 -19.74 -4.85 -14.07
N HIS A 888 -20.50 -5.48 -14.96
CA HIS A 888 -19.99 -6.45 -15.94
C HIS A 888 -19.27 -7.66 -15.31
N ASN A 889 -19.51 -7.98 -14.04
CA ASN A 889 -18.90 -9.12 -13.37
C ASN A 889 -19.75 -10.39 -13.55
N SER A 890 -19.09 -11.55 -13.56
CA SER A 890 -19.73 -12.86 -13.55
C SER A 890 -19.47 -13.56 -12.21
N PHE A 891 -20.53 -13.88 -11.46
CA PHE A 891 -20.47 -14.60 -10.20
C PHE A 891 -21.17 -15.96 -10.36
N ILE A 892 -20.39 -17.04 -10.25
CA ILE A 892 -20.84 -18.38 -10.62
C ILE A 892 -20.73 -19.31 -9.41
N ARG A 893 -21.83 -19.98 -9.06
CA ARG A 893 -21.92 -20.97 -7.98
C ARG A 893 -21.47 -20.40 -6.64
N SER A 894 -22.10 -19.30 -6.23
CA SER A 894 -21.89 -18.68 -4.91
C SER A 894 -22.70 -19.43 -3.86
N ARG A 895 -22.06 -19.93 -2.79
CA ARG A 895 -22.75 -20.75 -1.76
C ARG A 895 -23.84 -20.00 -0.99
N THR A 896 -23.71 -18.68 -0.84
CA THR A 896 -24.69 -17.79 -0.20
C THR A 896 -25.22 -16.77 -1.22
N ASP A 897 -24.48 -15.71 -1.49
CA ASP A 897 -24.96 -14.55 -2.22
C ASP A 897 -24.13 -14.33 -3.49
N GLY A 898 -24.76 -13.94 -4.60
CA GLY A 898 -24.02 -13.44 -5.75
C GLY A 898 -23.30 -12.14 -5.40
N VAL A 899 -24.07 -11.12 -5.02
CA VAL A 899 -23.60 -9.83 -4.50
C VAL A 899 -24.36 -9.50 -3.22
N VAL A 900 -23.64 -9.14 -2.16
CA VAL A 900 -24.25 -8.69 -0.89
C VAL A 900 -23.63 -7.38 -0.39
N LEU A 901 -24.51 -6.46 -0.01
CA LEU A 901 -24.19 -5.15 0.57
C LEU A 901 -24.72 -5.13 2.01
N VAL A 902 -23.85 -4.99 3.01
CA VAL A 902 -24.28 -5.19 4.42
C VAL A 902 -23.37 -4.51 5.43
N SER A 903 -23.89 -4.02 6.55
CA SER A 903 -23.07 -3.73 7.75
C SER A 903 -22.99 -4.93 8.69
N ARG A 904 -21.84 -5.14 9.33
CA ARG A 904 -21.72 -6.11 10.43
C ARG A 904 -22.60 -5.80 11.64
N LYS A 905 -23.06 -4.56 11.81
CA LYS A 905 -23.99 -4.16 12.89
C LYS A 905 -25.43 -4.61 12.62
N GLY A 906 -25.76 -5.03 11.40
CA GLY A 906 -27.11 -5.43 11.02
C GLY A 906 -28.02 -4.23 10.78
N ALA A 907 -29.24 -4.26 11.31
CA ALA A 907 -30.22 -3.18 11.16
C ALA A 907 -29.86 -1.94 12.01
N ALA A 908 -30.36 -0.77 11.59
CA ALA A 908 -30.18 0.49 12.31
C ALA A 908 -30.63 0.39 13.78
N VAL A 909 -29.82 0.89 14.70
CA VAL A 909 -30.16 0.99 16.14
C VAL A 909 -30.33 2.45 16.55
N THR A 910 -30.94 2.69 17.72
CA THR A 910 -31.14 4.04 18.28
C THR A 910 -29.84 4.84 18.29
N GLY A 911 -29.81 5.97 17.58
CA GLY A 911 -28.66 6.88 17.47
C GLY A 911 -27.92 6.84 16.12
N ASP A 912 -28.19 5.84 15.27
CA ASP A 912 -27.70 5.85 13.89
C ASP A 912 -28.49 6.88 13.06
N THR A 913 -27.78 7.69 12.28
CA THR A 913 -28.37 8.74 11.40
C THR A 913 -28.02 8.54 9.93
N SER A 914 -27.26 7.50 9.61
CA SER A 914 -26.85 7.13 8.25
C SER A 914 -26.78 5.62 8.10
N ALA A 915 -26.91 5.13 6.87
CA ALA A 915 -26.44 3.80 6.49
C ALA A 915 -24.92 3.76 6.47
N SER A 916 -24.34 2.59 6.74
CA SER A 916 -22.89 2.37 6.69
C SER A 916 -22.38 2.18 5.26
N VAL A 917 -23.19 1.52 4.43
CA VAL A 917 -22.95 1.32 3.00
C VAL A 917 -23.96 2.16 2.22
N ALA A 918 -23.49 3.14 1.45
CA ALA A 918 -24.36 4.02 0.68
C ALA A 918 -23.90 4.18 -0.77
N GLY A 919 -24.84 4.36 -1.69
CA GLY A 919 -24.51 4.78 -3.06
C GLY A 919 -23.82 3.72 -3.91
N THR A 920 -23.99 2.43 -3.59
CA THR A 920 -23.35 1.36 -4.39
C THR A 920 -24.19 1.07 -5.64
N VAL A 921 -23.56 1.15 -6.81
CA VAL A 921 -24.17 0.81 -8.10
C VAL A 921 -23.78 -0.62 -8.47
N VAL A 922 -24.76 -1.49 -8.68
CA VAL A 922 -24.57 -2.89 -9.08
C VAL A 922 -25.36 -3.12 -10.36
N GLU A 923 -24.67 -3.18 -11.50
CA GLU A 923 -25.33 -3.26 -12.80
C GLU A 923 -24.60 -4.13 -13.83
N PHE A 924 -25.32 -4.66 -14.82
CA PHE A 924 -24.74 -5.52 -15.87
C PHE A 924 -23.96 -6.73 -15.35
N ASN A 925 -24.18 -7.17 -14.11
CA ASN A 925 -23.55 -8.36 -13.60
C ASN A 925 -24.41 -9.59 -13.94
N VAL A 926 -23.76 -10.75 -13.99
CA VAL A 926 -24.43 -12.05 -14.08
C VAL A 926 -24.15 -12.80 -12.79
N VAL A 927 -25.21 -13.23 -12.12
CA VAL A 927 -25.12 -14.22 -11.04
C VAL A 927 -25.75 -15.51 -11.56
N ARG A 928 -24.98 -16.59 -11.56
CA ARG A 928 -25.46 -17.93 -11.87
C ARG A 928 -25.27 -18.85 -10.68
N ASP A 929 -26.38 -19.33 -10.15
CA ASP A 929 -26.49 -20.20 -8.98
C ASP A 929 -26.00 -19.51 -7.69
N ALA A 930 -26.96 -19.10 -6.87
CA ALA A 930 -26.77 -18.58 -5.52
C ALA A 930 -28.02 -18.89 -4.66
N ALA A 931 -27.94 -18.73 -3.33
CA ALA A 931 -29.15 -18.72 -2.50
C ALA A 931 -29.91 -17.39 -2.69
N THR A 932 -29.18 -16.28 -2.69
CA THR A 932 -29.67 -14.95 -3.06
C THR A 932 -28.77 -14.36 -4.14
N ALA A 933 -29.29 -13.93 -5.29
CA ALA A 933 -28.42 -13.41 -6.35
C ALA A 933 -27.88 -12.01 -6.02
N TYR A 934 -28.75 -11.06 -5.70
CA TYR A 934 -28.39 -9.69 -5.36
C TYR A 934 -29.09 -9.25 -4.08
N HIS A 935 -28.33 -8.76 -3.11
CA HIS A 935 -28.82 -8.55 -1.75
C HIS A 935 -28.37 -7.21 -1.17
N ALA A 936 -29.33 -6.31 -0.95
CA ALA A 936 -29.15 -5.12 -0.11
C ALA A 936 -29.66 -5.43 1.30
N ALA A 937 -28.73 -5.79 2.20
CA ALA A 937 -29.03 -6.20 3.56
C ALA A 937 -28.92 -5.02 4.54
N GLY A 938 -28.92 -5.31 5.85
CA GLY A 938 -28.93 -4.28 6.91
C GLY A 938 -27.86 -3.18 6.78
N SER A 939 -28.27 -1.95 7.06
CA SER A 939 -27.51 -0.70 6.97
C SER A 939 -26.89 -0.44 5.59
N SER A 940 -27.67 -0.73 4.54
CA SER A 940 -27.37 -0.34 3.16
C SER A 940 -28.47 0.56 2.59
N ASP A 941 -28.10 1.64 1.91
CA ASP A 941 -29.04 2.63 1.37
C ASP A 941 -28.53 3.27 0.06
N ALA A 942 -29.40 3.93 -0.69
CA ALA A 942 -29.09 4.54 -1.99
C ALA A 942 -28.44 3.54 -2.98
N ILE A 943 -29.05 2.37 -3.15
CA ILE A 943 -28.53 1.24 -3.94
C ILE A 943 -29.21 1.18 -5.32
N VAL A 944 -28.45 0.77 -6.34
CA VAL A 944 -28.98 0.46 -7.68
C VAL A 944 -28.67 -1.00 -8.03
N PHE A 945 -29.72 -1.80 -8.26
CA PHE A 945 -29.67 -3.08 -8.95
C PHE A 945 -30.31 -2.92 -10.33
N ARG A 946 -29.50 -2.81 -11.38
CA ARG A 946 -30.02 -2.57 -12.74
C ARG A 946 -29.35 -3.41 -13.81
N ARG A 947 -30.09 -3.87 -14.83
CA ARG A 947 -29.53 -4.66 -15.95
C ARG A 947 -28.74 -5.90 -15.52
N ASN A 948 -28.97 -6.39 -14.31
CA ASN A 948 -28.36 -7.60 -13.82
C ASN A 948 -29.16 -8.82 -14.30
N HIS A 949 -28.48 -9.96 -14.35
CA HIS A 949 -29.08 -11.24 -14.70
C HIS A 949 -28.88 -12.25 -13.58
N ALA A 950 -29.95 -12.90 -13.14
CA ALA A 950 -29.92 -13.97 -12.13
C ALA A 950 -30.39 -15.30 -12.73
N TYR A 951 -29.47 -16.26 -12.85
CA TYR A 951 -29.74 -17.65 -13.24
C TYR A 951 -29.79 -18.57 -12.01
N PHE A 952 -30.79 -19.45 -11.95
CA PHE A 952 -30.91 -20.49 -10.92
C PHE A 952 -31.06 -21.87 -11.57
N TRP A 953 -29.96 -22.40 -12.08
CA TRP A 953 -29.91 -23.71 -12.72
C TRP A 953 -29.77 -24.83 -11.68
N TYR A 954 -28.89 -24.65 -10.70
CA TYR A 954 -28.56 -25.71 -9.75
C TYR A 954 -28.52 -25.19 -8.31
N PRO A 955 -28.93 -26.01 -7.33
CA PRO A 955 -28.77 -25.65 -5.93
C PRO A 955 -27.29 -25.57 -5.56
N VAL A 956 -26.92 -24.53 -4.81
CA VAL A 956 -25.55 -24.28 -4.33
C VAL A 956 -25.29 -24.79 -2.91
N ASN A 957 -26.34 -25.17 -2.19
CA ASN A 957 -26.29 -25.68 -0.83
C ASN A 957 -27.49 -26.60 -0.56
N THR A 958 -27.59 -27.16 0.65
CA THR A 958 -28.66 -28.10 1.04
C THR A 958 -29.94 -27.43 1.54
N SER A 959 -30.06 -26.10 1.42
CA SER A 959 -31.26 -25.37 1.81
C SER A 959 -32.44 -25.78 0.94
N THR A 960 -33.62 -25.90 1.56
CA THR A 960 -34.89 -26.14 0.86
C THR A 960 -35.66 -24.84 0.58
N ASN A 961 -35.13 -23.69 1.01
CA ASN A 961 -35.74 -22.39 0.76
C ASN A 961 -35.74 -22.07 -0.75
N ALA A 962 -36.77 -21.35 -1.19
CA ALA A 962 -36.81 -20.80 -2.52
C ALA A 962 -35.61 -19.85 -2.74
N PRO A 963 -34.89 -19.94 -3.88
CA PRO A 963 -33.86 -18.97 -4.21
C PRO A 963 -34.47 -17.59 -4.48
N VAL A 964 -33.72 -16.54 -4.16
CA VAL A 964 -34.16 -15.14 -4.27
C VAL A 964 -33.28 -14.41 -5.28
N ALA A 965 -33.86 -13.79 -6.31
CA ALA A 965 -33.07 -13.03 -7.28
C ALA A 965 -32.62 -11.68 -6.71
N PHE A 966 -33.56 -10.89 -6.17
CA PHE A 966 -33.27 -9.58 -5.58
C PHE A 966 -33.88 -9.46 -4.19
N ALA A 967 -33.04 -9.23 -3.17
CA ALA A 967 -33.47 -9.05 -1.78
C ALA A 967 -33.13 -7.64 -1.27
N VAL A 968 -34.09 -7.00 -0.60
CA VAL A 968 -33.91 -5.74 0.13
C VAL A 968 -34.52 -5.88 1.53
N ASP A 969 -33.66 -5.92 2.55
CA ASP A 969 -34.06 -6.22 3.92
C ASP A 969 -34.63 -5.02 4.68
N GLU A 970 -34.21 -3.80 4.34
CA GLU A 970 -34.67 -2.59 5.02
C GLU A 970 -35.82 -1.94 4.24
N SER A 971 -37.02 -1.91 4.84
CA SER A 971 -38.22 -1.36 4.19
C SER A 971 -38.09 0.13 3.84
N GLY A 972 -37.31 0.89 4.62
CA GLY A 972 -37.04 2.31 4.39
C GLY A 972 -35.85 2.61 3.48
N ALA A 973 -35.10 1.60 3.02
CA ALA A 973 -33.93 1.82 2.17
C ALA A 973 -34.34 2.21 0.75
N THR A 974 -33.68 3.24 0.23
CA THR A 974 -33.73 3.63 -1.19
C THR A 974 -32.92 2.61 -1.99
N ALA A 975 -33.61 1.61 -2.54
CA ALA A 975 -33.00 0.60 -3.40
C ALA A 975 -33.80 0.43 -4.71
N VAL A 976 -33.18 0.78 -5.83
CA VAL A 976 -33.74 0.61 -7.17
C VAL A 976 -33.50 -0.83 -7.65
N VAL A 977 -34.55 -1.51 -8.10
CA VAL A 977 -34.48 -2.82 -8.75
C VAL A 977 -35.16 -2.67 -10.11
N GLU A 978 -34.39 -2.47 -11.17
CA GLU A 978 -34.92 -2.08 -12.48
C GLU A 978 -34.28 -2.84 -13.64
N GLN A 979 -35.07 -3.23 -14.65
CA GLN A 979 -34.56 -3.85 -15.89
C GLN A 979 -33.62 -5.05 -15.67
N ASN A 980 -33.83 -5.78 -14.58
CA ASN A 980 -33.13 -7.01 -14.31
C ASN A 980 -33.90 -8.19 -14.92
N SER A 981 -33.20 -9.31 -15.14
CA SER A 981 -33.79 -10.55 -15.67
C SER A 981 -33.49 -11.73 -14.76
N VAL A 982 -34.42 -12.68 -14.72
CA VAL A 982 -34.38 -13.86 -13.84
C VAL A 982 -34.78 -15.09 -14.64
N GLU A 983 -33.94 -16.12 -14.61
CA GLU A 983 -34.15 -17.36 -15.36
C GLU A 983 -33.86 -18.61 -14.51
N GLY A 984 -34.66 -19.66 -14.73
CA GLY A 984 -34.45 -20.99 -14.18
C GLY A 984 -33.69 -21.93 -15.11
N ILE A 985 -33.78 -23.25 -14.89
CA ILE A 985 -33.03 -24.29 -15.62
C ILE A 985 -33.37 -24.36 -17.11
N HIS A 986 -34.54 -23.87 -17.51
CA HIS A 986 -35.01 -23.91 -18.88
C HIS A 986 -34.82 -22.60 -19.64
N GLY A 987 -34.07 -21.63 -19.08
CA GLY A 987 -33.87 -20.31 -19.68
C GLY A 987 -35.14 -19.45 -19.71
N VAL A 988 -36.08 -19.71 -18.79
CA VAL A 988 -37.34 -18.99 -18.60
C VAL A 988 -37.61 -18.80 -17.11
N GLY A 989 -38.48 -17.85 -16.75
CA GLY A 989 -38.90 -17.66 -15.37
C GLY A 989 -39.56 -18.91 -14.77
N GLU A 990 -39.23 -19.22 -13.51
CA GLU A 990 -39.78 -20.38 -12.78
C GLU A 990 -40.49 -19.94 -11.51
N LYS A 991 -41.68 -20.51 -11.24
CA LYS A 991 -42.52 -20.16 -10.08
C LYS A 991 -41.86 -20.36 -8.72
N ARG A 992 -40.83 -21.20 -8.63
CA ARG A 992 -40.12 -21.48 -7.37
C ARG A 992 -39.09 -20.40 -7.01
N ILE A 993 -38.78 -19.49 -7.93
CA ILE A 993 -37.81 -18.41 -7.71
C ILE A 993 -38.57 -17.19 -7.22
N ILE A 994 -38.09 -16.57 -6.14
CA ILE A 994 -38.61 -15.28 -5.70
C ILE A 994 -37.85 -14.20 -6.46
N GLU A 995 -38.48 -13.56 -7.44
CA GLU A 995 -37.82 -12.52 -8.23
C GLU A 995 -37.41 -11.33 -7.37
N VAL A 996 -38.32 -10.80 -6.55
CA VAL A 996 -38.03 -9.68 -5.65
C VAL A 996 -38.62 -9.94 -4.27
N GLN A 997 -37.76 -9.92 -3.25
CA GLN A 997 -38.12 -9.96 -1.84
C GLN A 997 -37.81 -8.61 -1.20
N ARG A 998 -38.83 -7.95 -0.64
CA ARG A 998 -38.66 -6.75 0.19
C ARG A 998 -39.26 -6.99 1.56
N ALA A 999 -38.60 -6.51 2.62
CA ALA A 999 -39.22 -6.50 3.95
C ALA A 999 -40.54 -5.71 3.91
N LYS A 1000 -41.57 -6.26 4.55
CA LYS A 1000 -42.85 -5.56 4.71
C LYS A 1000 -42.64 -4.37 5.64
N GLU A 1001 -43.20 -3.21 5.30
CA GLU A 1001 -43.36 -2.14 6.28
C GLU A 1001 -44.11 -2.74 7.48
N ASN A 1002 -43.50 -2.71 8.66
CA ASN A 1002 -44.21 -3.06 9.88
C ASN A 1002 -45.35 -2.04 10.01
N GLY A 1003 -46.56 -2.47 9.65
CA GLY A 1003 -47.77 -1.67 9.73
C GLY A 1003 -47.92 -1.13 11.15
N LYS A 1004 -48.12 0.18 11.25
CA LYS A 1004 -48.68 0.81 12.44
C LYS A 1004 -50.09 0.31 12.71
#